data_AF-A0AAU6C6C0-F1
#
_entry.id   AF-A0AAU6C6C0-F1
#
_cell.length_a   1.000
_cell.length_b   1.000
_cell.length_c   1.000
_cell.angle_alpha   90.00
_cell.angle_beta   90.00
_cell.angle_gamma   90.00
#
_symmetry.space_group_name_H-M   'P 1'
#
loop_
_entity.id
_entity.type
_entity.pdbx_description
1 polymer ?
#
loop_
_entity_poly.entity_id
_entity_poly.type
_entity_poly.pdbx_seq_one_letter_code
_entity_poly.pdbx_strand_id
1 'polypeptide(L)'
;MSSTLSPDSSIAQLGAALADGVVTSVELVAMFADRIAAYDRANTTLNSVPVLNPGMFAEARAADLARARGEVRGPLHGIPFTVKDSYKVAGMTVAAGSPAFRNLVAREDSAAVSLLRRAGAVLIGRTTMPPMAAGGMQKGVHGRPASPFNPGYMPAAWMSGSSSGSGVAVSAALCTFSLGEETVSSGRSPASNNGVATYTPSRGLISVRGNWPLLALRDVVAPLARRMEDLLTLLDVLVQDDPDTAGDLWRAQPWVGLPPVSTVRPERYGDLMDPGFLRGKVIGVPRVFTGRDTSIDRPVRLRASIRELWERAEEDLRRLGATVVDVDVPAFYDFDKLKAAARDMADRGYWGPEFAGTEISLLAGAGWDEFLRLNGDPALPALEGVDTAAIFPDEFYGADPVVNPFPRVGYDLVTEDAAGGSTPVLDVPGLRQAMEGLERFRKELLDDWMDGNGIDLLAFPANSDVAPADADVSLSGSLAAWAPGAAFSQGGWGLRALGIPAAQVSMGVTGDIGMPVGITFAGRAYSDSVLLQAAYAYEQATAHRVQPPHAPIGAAERLVQPVAPRLPPAEAGSAAQLRVRVDDYDGEHLVLTVTSDSPHPLESLGVTVDGVPLARVGVRHLGERIRVERRSRGPRDTVHSAKAGLVVARATLASGEQLGAFAEFDAPELEYKPAR
;
A
#
# COMPACT_ATOMS: atom_id res chain seq x y z
N MET A 1 -8.22 5.63 -32.01
CA MET A 1 -9.23 6.18 -31.08
C MET A 1 -8.53 7.25 -30.27
N SER A 2 -9.07 8.47 -30.20
CA SER A 2 -8.51 9.54 -29.36
C SER A 2 -8.58 9.09 -27.90
N SER A 3 -7.48 8.61 -27.31
CA SER A 3 -7.46 8.20 -25.91
C SER A 3 -7.42 9.45 -25.04
N THR A 4 -8.55 9.76 -24.41
CA THR A 4 -8.63 10.77 -23.37
C THR A 4 -7.79 10.33 -22.18
N LEU A 5 -6.74 11.09 -21.85
CA LEU A 5 -5.86 10.84 -20.72
C LEU A 5 -6.58 11.24 -19.42
N SER A 6 -6.46 10.44 -18.36
CA SER A 6 -7.11 10.71 -17.07
C SER A 6 -6.29 10.16 -15.90
N PRO A 7 -6.61 10.53 -14.64
CA PRO A 7 -5.99 9.94 -13.45
C PRO A 7 -6.08 8.41 -13.36
N ASP A 8 -7.08 7.80 -14.00
CA ASP A 8 -7.25 6.34 -14.02
C ASP A 8 -6.43 5.65 -15.12
N SER A 9 -5.82 6.40 -16.05
CA SER A 9 -5.01 5.84 -17.15
C SER A 9 -3.90 4.90 -16.65
N SER A 10 -3.56 3.89 -17.48
CA SER A 10 -2.49 2.94 -17.17
C SER A 10 -1.11 3.60 -17.25
N ILE A 11 -0.10 2.95 -16.65
CA ILE A 11 1.31 3.36 -16.73
C ILE A 11 1.72 3.50 -18.21
N ALA A 12 1.32 2.56 -19.07
CA ALA A 12 1.62 2.62 -20.50
C ALA A 12 0.98 3.84 -21.19
N GLN A 13 -0.28 4.16 -20.87
CA GLN A 13 -0.98 5.33 -21.43
C GLN A 13 -0.36 6.65 -20.95
N LEU A 14 -0.01 6.74 -19.67
CA LEU A 14 0.65 7.91 -19.08
C LEU A 14 2.06 8.08 -19.68
N GLY A 15 2.82 6.99 -19.82
CA GLY A 15 4.13 6.97 -20.44
C GLY A 15 4.12 7.43 -21.90
N ALA A 16 3.13 6.97 -22.69
CA ALA A 16 2.93 7.43 -24.06
C ALA A 16 2.59 8.94 -24.10
N ALA A 17 1.69 9.42 -23.24
CA ALA A 17 1.36 10.84 -23.19
C ALA A 17 2.55 11.73 -22.78
N LEU A 18 3.42 11.25 -21.87
CA LEU A 18 4.67 11.92 -21.52
C LEU A 18 5.66 11.94 -22.69
N ALA A 19 5.77 10.84 -23.43
CA ALA A 19 6.64 10.73 -24.60
C ALA A 19 6.19 11.65 -25.75
N ASP A 20 4.89 11.74 -25.98
CA ASP A 20 4.28 12.57 -27.03
C ASP A 20 4.20 14.07 -26.65
N GLY A 21 4.62 14.44 -25.43
CA GLY A 21 4.63 15.82 -24.95
C GLY A 21 3.22 16.38 -24.68
N VAL A 22 2.25 15.51 -24.44
CA VAL A 22 0.84 15.82 -24.21
C VAL A 22 0.57 16.25 -22.77
N VAL A 23 1.37 15.70 -21.87
CA VAL A 23 1.45 16.07 -20.47
C VAL A 23 2.92 16.00 -20.07
N THR A 24 3.31 16.83 -19.11
CA THR A 24 4.60 16.75 -18.43
C THR A 24 4.45 16.03 -17.08
N SER A 25 5.54 15.54 -16.51
CA SER A 25 5.54 14.96 -15.17
C SER A 25 5.09 15.97 -14.12
N VAL A 26 5.48 17.25 -14.24
CA VAL A 26 5.00 18.34 -13.36
C VAL A 26 3.49 18.50 -13.44
N GLU A 27 2.90 18.52 -14.64
CA GLU A 27 1.46 18.59 -14.82
C GLU A 27 0.74 17.35 -14.28
N LEU A 28 1.35 16.17 -14.44
CA LEU A 28 0.82 14.92 -13.94
C LEU A 28 0.84 14.86 -12.40
N VAL A 29 1.93 15.27 -11.75
CA VAL A 29 2.01 15.40 -10.30
C VAL A 29 1.00 16.43 -9.79
N ALA A 30 0.85 17.57 -10.45
CA ALA A 30 -0.15 18.56 -10.07
C ALA A 30 -1.58 18.02 -10.18
N MET A 31 -1.88 17.20 -11.19
CA MET A 31 -3.18 16.54 -11.34
C MET A 31 -3.49 15.63 -10.15
N PHE A 32 -2.53 14.83 -9.69
CA PHE A 32 -2.69 13.99 -8.51
C PHE A 32 -2.75 14.80 -7.20
N ALA A 33 -1.93 15.85 -7.07
CA ALA A 33 -1.98 16.76 -5.93
C ALA A 33 -3.34 17.47 -5.82
N ASP A 34 -3.91 17.92 -6.95
CA ASP A 34 -5.26 18.49 -7.01
C ASP A 34 -6.33 17.48 -6.55
N ARG A 35 -6.18 16.20 -6.91
CA ARG A 35 -7.08 15.12 -6.45
C ARG A 35 -6.93 14.82 -4.96
N ILE A 36 -5.71 14.79 -4.43
CA ILE A 36 -5.45 14.67 -3.00
C ILE A 36 -6.12 15.84 -2.26
N ALA A 37 -5.92 17.07 -2.73
CA ALA A 37 -6.56 18.26 -2.19
C ALA A 37 -8.09 18.11 -2.13
N ALA A 38 -8.70 17.70 -3.25
CA ALA A 38 -10.15 17.59 -3.38
C ALA A 38 -10.74 16.44 -2.53
N TYR A 39 -10.23 15.22 -2.67
CA TYR A 39 -10.90 14.03 -2.13
C TYR A 39 -10.29 13.56 -0.81
N ASP A 40 -8.98 13.74 -0.63
CA ASP A 40 -8.28 13.26 0.56
C ASP A 40 -8.40 14.23 1.74
N ARG A 41 -8.35 15.54 1.45
CA ARG A 41 -8.28 16.60 2.47
C ARG A 41 -9.58 17.38 2.67
N ALA A 42 -10.29 17.73 1.60
CA ALA A 42 -11.40 18.68 1.69
C ALA A 42 -12.82 18.06 1.62
N ASN A 43 -13.11 17.22 0.61
CA ASN A 43 -14.49 16.81 0.32
C ASN A 43 -14.87 15.50 1.00
N THR A 44 -14.32 14.40 0.49
CA THR A 44 -14.61 13.06 0.98
C THR A 44 -13.83 12.78 2.26
N THR A 45 -12.74 13.52 2.48
CA THR A 45 -11.84 13.37 3.63
C THR A 45 -11.35 11.93 3.78
N LEU A 46 -10.84 11.37 2.67
CA LEU A 46 -10.37 9.99 2.64
C LEU A 46 -9.20 9.73 3.59
N ASN A 47 -8.39 10.75 3.94
CA ASN A 47 -7.26 10.66 4.87
C ASN A 47 -6.28 9.51 4.55
N SER A 48 -5.95 9.38 3.28
CA SER A 48 -5.13 8.34 2.68
C SER A 48 -3.68 8.75 2.52
N VAL A 49 -3.39 10.02 2.14
CA VAL A 49 -2.03 10.52 1.87
C VAL A 49 -1.70 11.69 2.81
N PRO A 50 -1.45 11.43 4.11
CA PRO A 50 -1.32 12.47 5.14
C PRO A 50 -0.01 13.26 5.06
N VAL A 51 1.05 12.68 4.51
CA VAL A 51 2.38 13.31 4.42
C VAL A 51 2.77 13.44 2.96
N LEU A 52 2.84 14.67 2.45
CA LEU A 52 3.26 14.96 1.07
C LEU A 52 4.79 15.00 0.97
N ASN A 53 5.34 14.60 -0.18
CA ASN A 53 6.76 14.78 -0.46
C ASN A 53 7.03 16.25 -0.81
N PRO A 54 7.78 17.01 0.01
CA PRO A 54 8.09 18.41 -0.29
C PRO A 54 8.90 18.57 -1.59
N GLY A 55 9.59 17.53 -2.03
CA GLY A 55 10.37 17.49 -3.27
C GLY A 55 9.59 17.07 -4.52
N MET A 56 8.30 16.73 -4.44
CA MET A 56 7.60 16.06 -5.56
C MET A 56 7.65 16.81 -6.89
N PHE A 57 7.54 18.15 -6.88
CA PHE A 57 7.61 18.96 -8.10
C PHE A 57 9.04 19.13 -8.61
N ALA A 58 10.03 19.12 -7.73
CA ALA A 58 11.43 19.13 -8.14
C ALA A 58 11.83 17.80 -8.79
N GLU A 59 11.37 16.68 -8.23
CA GLU A 59 11.55 15.34 -8.82
C GLU A 59 10.85 15.23 -10.19
N ALA A 60 9.61 15.71 -10.30
CA ALA A 60 8.86 15.74 -11.57
C ALA A 60 9.56 16.59 -12.65
N ARG A 61 9.98 17.80 -12.29
CA ARG A 61 10.72 18.70 -13.18
C ARG A 61 12.04 18.05 -13.64
N ALA A 62 12.76 17.39 -12.74
CA ALA A 62 13.98 16.67 -13.09
C ALA A 62 13.71 15.52 -14.09
N ALA A 63 12.58 14.82 -13.94
CA ALA A 63 12.15 13.80 -14.90
C ALA A 63 11.82 14.41 -16.28
N ASP A 64 11.13 15.55 -16.32
CA ASP A 64 10.83 16.27 -17.58
C ASP A 64 12.09 16.77 -18.29
N LEU A 65 13.03 17.36 -17.55
CA LEU A 65 14.31 17.81 -18.10
C LEU A 65 15.16 16.64 -18.60
N ALA A 66 15.19 15.52 -17.88
CA ALA A 66 15.86 14.30 -18.35
C ALA A 66 15.21 13.78 -19.65
N ARG A 67 13.87 13.81 -19.75
CA ARG A 67 13.16 13.43 -20.97
C ARG A 67 13.52 14.33 -22.15
N ALA A 68 13.59 15.64 -21.94
CA ALA A 68 14.00 16.59 -22.98
C ALA A 68 15.44 16.37 -23.48
N ARG A 69 16.32 15.83 -22.63
CA ARG A 69 17.69 15.43 -22.99
C ARG A 69 17.79 14.01 -23.58
N GLY A 70 16.69 13.28 -23.71
CA GLY A 70 16.69 11.89 -24.17
C GLY A 70 17.15 10.87 -23.12
N GLU A 71 17.22 11.24 -21.84
CA GLU A 71 17.68 10.41 -20.72
C GLU A 71 16.51 9.66 -20.03
N VAL A 72 15.61 9.08 -20.81
CA VAL A 72 14.44 8.34 -20.29
C VAL A 72 14.89 7.00 -19.69
N ARG A 73 14.50 6.73 -18.44
CA ARG A 73 15.01 5.58 -17.65
C ARG A 73 14.13 4.33 -17.69
N GLY A 74 13.03 4.37 -18.44
CA GLY A 74 12.10 3.25 -18.61
C GLY A 74 10.63 3.64 -18.45
N PRO A 75 9.72 2.66 -18.33
CA PRO A 75 8.27 2.88 -18.31
C PRO A 75 7.77 3.74 -17.13
N LEU A 76 8.50 3.78 -16.02
CA LEU A 76 8.11 4.54 -14.83
C LEU A 76 8.65 5.98 -14.81
N HIS A 77 9.40 6.39 -15.83
CA HIS A 77 10.02 7.72 -15.87
C HIS A 77 8.96 8.84 -15.86
N GLY A 78 8.94 9.63 -14.79
CA GLY A 78 7.97 10.70 -14.57
C GLY A 78 6.61 10.26 -14.04
N ILE A 79 6.43 8.98 -13.69
CA ILE A 79 5.15 8.43 -13.20
C ILE A 79 5.00 8.65 -11.68
N PRO A 80 3.90 9.28 -11.21
CA PRO A 80 3.69 9.55 -9.78
C PRO A 80 3.23 8.33 -8.97
N PHE A 81 3.79 8.16 -7.77
CA PHE A 81 3.46 7.06 -6.85
C PHE A 81 3.49 7.49 -5.37
N THR A 82 2.87 6.68 -4.51
CA THR A 82 2.93 6.80 -3.04
C THR A 82 3.56 5.57 -2.40
N VAL A 83 3.95 5.68 -1.13
CA VAL A 83 4.42 4.54 -0.33
C VAL A 83 3.74 4.51 1.03
N LYS A 84 3.57 3.34 1.62
CA LYS A 84 3.15 3.21 3.03
C LYS A 84 4.17 3.88 3.96
N ASP A 85 3.71 4.42 5.08
CA ASP A 85 4.59 5.13 6.03
C ASP A 85 5.68 4.24 6.69
N SER A 86 5.62 2.92 6.51
CA SER A 86 6.68 1.98 6.94
C SER A 86 7.96 2.05 6.09
N TYR A 87 7.93 2.68 4.92
CA TYR A 87 9.07 2.73 4.00
C TYR A 87 10.01 3.89 4.37
N LYS A 88 11.32 3.65 4.44
CA LYS A 88 12.31 4.74 4.48
C LYS A 88 12.30 5.53 3.17
N VAL A 89 12.27 6.85 3.30
CA VAL A 89 12.43 7.81 2.18
C VAL A 89 13.34 8.91 2.69
N ALA A 90 14.52 9.05 2.09
CA ALA A 90 15.57 9.94 2.57
C ALA A 90 15.04 11.38 2.77
N GLY A 91 15.23 11.91 3.99
CA GLY A 91 14.83 13.27 4.37
C GLY A 91 13.37 13.43 4.78
N MET A 92 12.54 12.38 4.71
CA MET A 92 11.16 12.40 5.20
C MET A 92 11.03 11.64 6.54
N THR A 93 10.01 11.98 7.32
CA THR A 93 9.67 11.22 8.55
C THR A 93 9.27 9.79 8.21
N VAL A 94 9.58 8.82 9.05
CA VAL A 94 9.24 7.40 8.89
C VAL A 94 8.61 6.84 10.17
N ALA A 95 7.38 7.27 10.45
CA ALA A 95 6.75 7.08 11.75
C ALA A 95 6.09 5.71 11.94
N ALA A 96 5.89 4.94 10.85
CA ALA A 96 5.09 3.72 10.85
C ALA A 96 3.71 3.91 11.51
N GLY A 97 3.09 5.08 11.34
CA GLY A 97 1.81 5.39 12.00
C GLY A 97 1.86 5.55 13.53
N SER A 98 3.03 5.45 14.16
CA SER A 98 3.21 5.50 15.61
C SER A 98 3.54 6.91 16.13
N PRO A 99 2.90 7.37 17.23
CA PRO A 99 3.29 8.61 17.89
C PRO A 99 4.74 8.63 18.39
N ALA A 100 5.27 7.49 18.84
CA ALA A 100 6.66 7.37 19.32
C ALA A 100 7.70 7.74 18.24
N PHE A 101 7.40 7.44 16.97
CA PHE A 101 8.32 7.65 15.85
C PHE A 101 7.94 8.83 14.96
N ARG A 102 7.00 9.69 15.38
CA ARG A 102 6.47 10.80 14.56
C ARG A 102 7.54 11.77 14.04
N ASN A 103 8.66 11.89 14.75
CA ASN A 103 9.78 12.77 14.42
C ASN A 103 11.00 12.02 13.87
N LEU A 104 10.96 10.69 13.74
CA LEU A 104 12.06 9.90 13.21
C LEU A 104 12.24 10.21 11.72
N VAL A 105 13.43 10.63 11.30
CA VAL A 105 13.72 10.97 9.91
C VAL A 105 14.51 9.85 9.26
N ALA A 106 14.03 9.36 8.11
CA ALA A 106 14.75 8.40 7.31
C ALA A 106 16.01 9.03 6.71
N ARG A 107 17.16 8.38 6.90
CA ARG A 107 18.47 8.88 6.44
C ARG A 107 18.83 8.40 5.03
N GLU A 108 18.13 7.40 4.55
CA GLU A 108 18.28 6.80 3.23
C GLU A 108 16.91 6.36 2.69
N ASP A 109 16.87 5.97 1.41
CA ASP A 109 15.70 5.33 0.80
C ASP A 109 15.70 3.83 1.10
N SER A 110 14.53 3.22 1.25
CA SER A 110 14.42 1.76 1.23
C SER A 110 14.87 1.21 -0.13
N ALA A 111 15.16 -0.10 -0.20
CA ALA A 111 15.59 -0.75 -1.44
C ALA A 111 14.56 -0.53 -2.58
N ALA A 112 13.26 -0.70 -2.26
CA ALA A 112 12.17 -0.49 -3.22
C ALA A 112 12.05 0.97 -3.68
N VAL A 113 12.13 1.94 -2.76
CA VAL A 113 12.08 3.38 -3.10
C VAL A 113 13.27 3.77 -3.98
N SER A 114 14.46 3.27 -3.63
CA SER A 114 15.69 3.49 -4.40
C SER A 114 15.56 2.98 -5.84
N LEU A 115 14.98 1.79 -6.04
CA LEU A 115 14.72 1.21 -7.37
C LEU A 115 13.76 2.07 -8.19
N LEU A 116 12.64 2.51 -7.58
CA LEU A 116 11.66 3.36 -8.25
C LEU A 116 12.22 4.73 -8.64
N ARG A 117 12.98 5.39 -7.76
CA ARG A 117 13.67 6.66 -8.07
C ARG A 117 14.71 6.49 -9.17
N ARG A 118 15.46 5.38 -9.19
CA ARG A 118 16.38 5.05 -10.30
C ARG A 118 15.64 4.85 -11.61
N ALA A 119 14.44 4.25 -11.59
CA ALA A 119 13.57 4.13 -12.76
C ALA A 119 12.91 5.47 -13.19
N GLY A 120 13.15 6.55 -12.45
CA GLY A 120 12.62 7.88 -12.73
C GLY A 120 11.19 8.12 -12.24
N ALA A 121 10.62 7.23 -11.42
CA ALA A 121 9.32 7.45 -10.81
C ALA A 121 9.36 8.62 -9.80
N VAL A 122 8.23 9.30 -9.61
CA VAL A 122 8.14 10.50 -8.78
C VAL A 122 7.30 10.23 -7.53
N LEU A 123 7.90 10.37 -6.35
CA LEU A 123 7.17 10.14 -5.10
C LEU A 123 6.33 11.38 -4.77
N ILE A 124 5.03 11.23 -4.55
CA ILE A 124 4.15 12.35 -4.17
C ILE A 124 3.84 12.39 -2.67
N GLY A 125 3.95 11.27 -1.95
CA GLY A 125 3.70 11.24 -0.52
C GLY A 125 3.66 9.85 0.10
N ARG A 126 3.44 9.82 1.41
CA ARG A 126 3.26 8.61 2.23
C ARG A 126 1.81 8.38 2.57
N THR A 127 1.41 7.13 2.74
CA THR A 127 0.04 6.73 3.03
C THR A 127 -0.18 6.35 4.49
N THR A 128 -1.40 6.63 4.99
CA THR A 128 -1.82 6.34 6.37
C THR A 128 -1.76 4.85 6.69
N MET A 129 -1.38 4.53 7.92
CA MET A 129 -1.38 3.18 8.51
C MET A 129 -1.57 3.24 10.03
N PRO A 130 -2.02 2.16 10.69
CA PRO A 130 -2.00 2.04 12.15
C PRO A 130 -0.55 1.93 12.67
N PRO A 131 -0.32 2.19 13.97
CA PRO A 131 1.01 2.12 14.56
C PRO A 131 1.70 0.77 14.35
N MET A 132 2.95 0.83 13.91
CA MET A 132 3.84 -0.32 13.67
C MET A 132 3.29 -1.36 12.69
N ALA A 133 2.27 -1.01 11.89
CA ALA A 133 1.49 -1.96 11.11
C ALA A 133 0.81 -3.07 11.95
N ALA A 134 0.81 -2.98 13.28
CA ALA A 134 0.35 -3.99 14.23
C ALA A 134 -1.20 -4.00 14.38
N GLY A 135 -1.90 -3.96 13.25
CA GLY A 135 -3.35 -3.86 13.16
C GLY A 135 -3.84 -3.69 11.73
N GLY A 136 -5.03 -3.10 11.58
CA GLY A 136 -5.61 -2.80 10.28
C GLY A 136 -6.23 -1.41 10.22
N MET A 137 -7.33 -1.22 10.96
CA MET A 137 -8.16 -0.01 10.89
C MET A 137 -8.23 0.78 12.20
N GLN A 138 -7.40 0.42 13.17
CA GLN A 138 -7.08 1.28 14.31
C GLN A 138 -6.48 2.59 13.81
N LYS A 139 -6.65 3.65 14.60
CA LYS A 139 -6.08 4.96 14.27
C LYS A 139 -4.57 4.93 14.52
N GLY A 140 -3.83 5.71 13.75
CA GLY A 140 -2.43 6.03 14.02
C GLY A 140 -2.24 7.51 14.29
N VAL A 141 -0.98 7.96 14.32
CA VAL A 141 -0.61 9.38 14.44
C VAL A 141 -1.26 10.25 13.35
N HIS A 142 -1.59 9.66 12.19
CA HIS A 142 -2.27 10.33 11.08
C HIS A 142 -3.77 10.01 11.00
N GLY A 143 -4.37 9.39 12.03
CA GLY A 143 -5.75 8.91 12.00
C GLY A 143 -5.89 7.59 11.23
N ARG A 144 -7.00 7.41 10.49
CA ARG A 144 -7.24 6.26 9.60
C ARG A 144 -7.90 6.71 8.29
N PRO A 145 -7.78 5.94 7.19
CA PRO A 145 -8.46 6.29 5.96
C PRO A 145 -9.93 5.85 5.94
N ALA A 146 -10.75 6.57 5.17
CA ALA A 146 -12.14 6.20 4.87
C ALA A 146 -12.25 5.47 3.51
N SER A 147 -13.29 4.65 3.35
CA SER A 147 -13.52 3.93 2.09
C SER A 147 -14.03 4.87 0.99
N PRO A 148 -13.42 4.85 -0.21
CA PRO A 148 -13.93 5.62 -1.36
C PRO A 148 -15.15 4.94 -2.01
N PHE A 149 -15.51 3.73 -1.60
CA PHE A 149 -16.67 2.99 -2.10
C PHE A 149 -17.93 3.20 -1.27
N ASN A 150 -17.81 3.07 0.05
CA ASN A 150 -18.91 3.25 0.96
C ASN A 150 -18.38 3.70 2.34
N PRO A 151 -18.65 4.94 2.78
CA PRO A 151 -18.14 5.45 4.06
C PRO A 151 -18.71 4.72 5.29
N GLY A 152 -19.76 3.90 5.13
CA GLY A 152 -20.30 3.03 6.18
C GLY A 152 -19.47 1.76 6.43
N TYR A 153 -18.42 1.50 5.65
CA TYR A 153 -17.60 0.29 5.74
C TYR A 153 -16.09 0.60 5.66
N MET A 154 -15.30 -0.30 6.22
CA MET A 154 -13.84 -0.14 6.30
C MET A 154 -13.15 -0.46 4.96
N PRO A 155 -12.15 0.35 4.55
CA PRO A 155 -11.34 0.09 3.36
C PRO A 155 -10.32 -1.04 3.53
N ALA A 156 -10.26 -1.70 4.69
CA ALA A 156 -9.46 -2.89 4.91
C ALA A 156 -10.03 -3.68 6.11
N ALA A 157 -9.46 -4.87 6.34
CA ALA A 157 -9.79 -5.72 7.49
C ALA A 157 -9.35 -5.06 8.80
N TRP A 158 -10.13 -5.30 9.86
CA TRP A 158 -9.97 -4.62 11.14
C TRP A 158 -8.61 -4.88 11.80
N MET A 159 -8.13 -6.13 11.75
CA MET A 159 -6.93 -6.58 12.45
C MET A 159 -5.69 -6.73 11.59
N SER A 160 -5.84 -6.90 10.27
CA SER A 160 -4.70 -6.89 9.36
C SER A 160 -5.03 -6.29 8.01
N GLY A 161 -4.92 -4.97 7.99
CA GLY A 161 -5.24 -4.11 6.87
C GLY A 161 -4.36 -2.87 6.82
N SER A 162 -3.14 -2.94 7.36
CA SER A 162 -2.36 -1.75 7.68
C SER A 162 -1.89 -0.94 6.47
N SER A 163 -1.89 -1.49 5.25
CA SER A 163 -1.68 -0.69 4.02
C SER A 163 -2.97 -0.03 3.53
N SER A 164 -3.88 0.31 4.45
CA SER A 164 -5.21 0.85 4.15
C SER A 164 -5.15 2.14 3.34
N GLY A 165 -4.23 3.06 3.67
CA GLY A 165 -4.00 4.27 2.87
C GLY A 165 -3.52 3.92 1.45
N SER A 166 -2.58 3.00 1.28
CA SER A 166 -2.13 2.59 -0.05
C SER A 166 -3.27 2.03 -0.93
N GLY A 167 -4.17 1.22 -0.36
CA GLY A 167 -5.34 0.70 -1.07
C GLY A 167 -6.29 1.83 -1.52
N VAL A 168 -6.61 2.75 -0.60
CA VAL A 168 -7.49 3.90 -0.88
C VAL A 168 -6.87 4.85 -1.91
N ALA A 169 -5.57 5.15 -1.81
CA ALA A 169 -4.88 6.05 -2.73
C ALA A 169 -4.91 5.55 -4.18
N VAL A 170 -4.63 4.27 -4.39
CA VAL A 170 -4.64 3.66 -5.74
C VAL A 170 -6.05 3.62 -6.30
N SER A 171 -7.03 3.25 -5.47
CA SER A 171 -8.41 3.07 -5.92
C SER A 171 -9.11 4.38 -6.27
N ALA A 172 -8.91 5.41 -5.44
CA ALA A 172 -9.39 6.76 -5.66
C ALA A 172 -8.53 7.56 -6.67
N ALA A 173 -7.58 6.92 -7.36
CA ALA A 173 -6.67 7.56 -8.32
C ALA A 173 -6.00 8.82 -7.75
N LEU A 174 -5.53 8.75 -6.50
CA LEU A 174 -4.71 9.78 -5.86
C LEU A 174 -3.22 9.64 -6.25
N CYS A 175 -2.87 8.50 -6.81
CA CYS A 175 -1.55 8.17 -7.37
C CYS A 175 -1.74 7.20 -8.54
N THR A 176 -0.66 6.87 -9.28
CA THR A 176 -0.71 5.83 -10.31
C THR A 176 -0.70 4.43 -9.69
N PHE A 177 0.22 4.22 -8.74
CA PHE A 177 0.38 2.99 -7.97
C PHE A 177 0.90 3.34 -6.57
N SER A 178 0.87 2.37 -5.65
CA SER A 178 1.42 2.54 -4.30
C SER A 178 2.19 1.31 -3.86
N LEU A 179 3.17 1.50 -2.98
CA LEU A 179 3.77 0.40 -2.23
C LEU A 179 3.04 0.21 -0.89
N GLY A 180 2.59 -1.01 -0.64
CA GLY A 180 2.11 -1.49 0.66
C GLY A 180 3.06 -2.55 1.22
N GLU A 181 2.71 -3.12 2.36
CA GLU A 181 3.51 -4.15 3.03
C GLU A 181 2.60 -5.12 3.77
N GLU A 182 2.98 -6.41 3.81
CA GLU A 182 2.16 -7.47 4.39
C GLU A 182 2.93 -8.38 5.36
N THR A 183 2.42 -8.47 6.59
CA THR A 183 2.83 -9.43 7.63
C THR A 183 1.82 -10.59 7.80
N VAL A 184 0.53 -10.30 7.59
CA VAL A 184 -0.58 -11.28 7.69
C VAL A 184 -1.50 -11.15 6.48
N SER A 185 -2.27 -10.06 6.39
CA SER A 185 -3.07 -9.72 5.21
C SER A 185 -3.06 -8.24 4.84
N SER A 186 -2.08 -7.48 5.32
CA SER A 186 -2.02 -6.02 5.19
C SER A 186 -1.77 -5.49 3.77
N GLY A 187 -1.50 -6.31 2.76
CA GLY A 187 -1.50 -5.94 1.34
C GLY A 187 -2.80 -6.38 0.66
N ARG A 188 -3.13 -7.67 0.78
CA ARG A 188 -4.32 -8.31 0.18
C ARG A 188 -5.62 -7.72 0.69
N SER A 189 -5.73 -7.45 1.99
CA SER A 189 -6.96 -6.93 2.57
C SER A 189 -7.30 -5.52 2.07
N PRO A 190 -6.40 -4.52 2.13
CA PRO A 190 -6.65 -3.22 1.51
C PRO A 190 -6.90 -3.32 0.01
N ALA A 191 -6.21 -4.23 -0.70
CA ALA A 191 -6.44 -4.41 -2.13
C ALA A 191 -7.86 -4.92 -2.45
N SER A 192 -8.37 -5.84 -1.63
CA SER A 192 -9.71 -6.45 -1.77
C SER A 192 -10.80 -5.39 -1.58
N ASN A 193 -10.79 -4.73 -0.42
CA ASN A 193 -11.80 -3.74 -0.03
C ASN A 193 -11.72 -2.42 -0.83
N ASN A 194 -10.72 -2.28 -1.70
CA ASN A 194 -10.59 -1.14 -2.61
C ASN A 194 -10.63 -1.53 -4.11
N GLY A 195 -10.83 -2.80 -4.45
CA GLY A 195 -10.97 -3.25 -5.83
C GLY A 195 -9.74 -2.95 -6.70
N VAL A 196 -8.55 -3.19 -6.16
CA VAL A 196 -7.26 -3.00 -6.83
C VAL A 196 -6.45 -4.29 -6.85
N ALA A 197 -5.51 -4.40 -7.79
CA ALA A 197 -4.61 -5.53 -7.91
C ALA A 197 -3.46 -5.42 -6.89
N THR A 198 -3.01 -6.56 -6.36
CA THR A 198 -1.79 -6.64 -5.55
C THR A 198 -1.10 -7.99 -5.70
N TYR A 199 0.16 -8.03 -5.30
CA TYR A 199 1.00 -9.21 -5.26
C TYR A 199 1.79 -9.23 -3.96
N THR A 200 1.79 -10.38 -3.29
CA THR A 200 2.61 -10.67 -2.10
C THR A 200 3.59 -11.78 -2.47
N PRO A 201 4.90 -11.49 -2.55
CA PRO A 201 5.87 -12.40 -3.13
C PRO A 201 6.21 -13.59 -2.25
N SER A 202 6.85 -14.58 -2.86
CA SER A 202 7.69 -15.55 -2.16
C SER A 202 8.83 -14.84 -1.41
N ARG A 203 9.36 -15.52 -0.39
CA ARG A 203 10.42 -15.00 0.47
C ARG A 203 11.62 -14.52 -0.35
N GLY A 204 12.15 -13.35 -0.01
CA GLY A 204 13.38 -12.82 -0.60
C GLY A 204 13.28 -12.30 -2.04
N LEU A 205 12.13 -12.40 -2.74
CA LEU A 205 12.03 -11.90 -4.12
C LEU A 205 12.02 -10.38 -4.22
N ILE A 206 11.42 -9.69 -3.26
CA ILE A 206 11.49 -8.23 -3.14
C ILE A 206 12.14 -7.91 -1.80
N SER A 207 13.28 -7.21 -1.86
CA SER A 207 14.01 -6.77 -0.67
C SER A 207 13.12 -5.93 0.25
N VAL A 208 13.10 -6.28 1.55
CA VAL A 208 12.44 -5.49 2.61
C VAL A 208 13.41 -4.53 3.31
N ARG A 209 14.64 -4.39 2.80
CA ARG A 209 15.64 -3.49 3.41
C ARG A 209 15.14 -2.05 3.40
N GLY A 210 15.13 -1.45 4.59
CA GLY A 210 14.63 -0.10 4.83
C GLY A 210 13.12 0.01 4.97
N ASN A 211 12.41 -1.10 5.13
CA ASN A 211 11.04 -1.13 5.65
C ASN A 211 11.06 -1.36 7.16
N TRP A 212 10.13 -0.74 7.88
CA TRP A 212 9.89 -1.05 9.29
C TRP A 212 9.40 -2.51 9.43
N PRO A 213 10.15 -3.40 10.09
CA PRO A 213 9.67 -4.75 10.32
C PRO A 213 8.55 -4.75 11.36
N LEU A 214 7.60 -5.69 11.25
CA LEU A 214 6.64 -6.01 12.30
C LEU A 214 6.93 -7.40 12.86
N LEU A 215 6.89 -8.42 11.98
CA LEU A 215 7.34 -9.78 12.29
C LEU A 215 8.23 -10.24 11.13
N ALA A 216 9.54 -10.10 11.30
CA ALA A 216 10.54 -10.25 10.22
C ALA A 216 10.50 -11.62 9.50
N LEU A 217 9.92 -12.66 10.12
CA LEU A 217 9.69 -13.95 9.47
C LEU A 217 8.60 -13.94 8.39
N ARG A 218 7.77 -12.90 8.35
CA ARG A 218 6.52 -12.84 7.56
C ARG A 218 6.44 -11.64 6.63
N ASP A 219 7.17 -10.58 6.96
CA ASP A 219 7.08 -9.29 6.27
C ASP A 219 7.53 -9.38 4.80
N VAL A 220 6.69 -8.83 3.91
CA VAL A 220 6.98 -8.69 2.48
C VAL A 220 6.47 -7.37 1.93
N VAL A 221 7.20 -6.80 0.97
CA VAL A 221 6.70 -5.69 0.14
C VAL A 221 5.51 -6.17 -0.69
N ALA A 222 4.44 -5.37 -0.73
CA ALA A 222 3.22 -5.66 -1.47
C ALA A 222 2.83 -4.47 -2.38
N PRO A 223 3.25 -4.44 -3.65
CA PRO A 223 2.82 -3.40 -4.58
C PRO A 223 1.32 -3.47 -4.86
N LEU A 224 0.70 -2.29 -5.01
CA LEU A 224 -0.72 -2.13 -5.35
C LEU A 224 -0.86 -1.29 -6.61
N ALA A 225 -1.66 -1.77 -7.56
CA ALA A 225 -1.96 -1.07 -8.80
C ALA A 225 -3.43 -1.28 -9.17
N ARG A 226 -3.99 -0.43 -10.02
CA ARG A 226 -5.40 -0.57 -10.43
C ARG A 226 -5.67 -1.77 -11.31
N ARG A 227 -4.64 -2.29 -11.99
CA ARG A 227 -4.73 -3.37 -12.96
C ARG A 227 -3.46 -4.21 -12.97
N MET A 228 -3.54 -5.45 -13.45
CA MET A 228 -2.41 -6.37 -13.54
C MET A 228 -1.33 -5.89 -14.50
N GLU A 229 -1.67 -5.20 -15.59
CA GLU A 229 -0.67 -4.64 -16.53
C GLU A 229 0.28 -3.65 -15.84
N ASP A 230 -0.29 -2.77 -15.00
CA ASP A 230 0.49 -1.81 -14.23
C ASP A 230 1.31 -2.55 -13.17
N LEU A 231 0.72 -3.54 -12.48
CA LEU A 231 1.42 -4.34 -11.48
C LEU A 231 2.64 -5.07 -12.09
N LEU A 232 2.48 -5.73 -13.24
CA LEU A 232 3.57 -6.41 -13.95
C LEU A 232 4.68 -5.43 -14.35
N THR A 233 4.33 -4.23 -14.80
CA THR A 233 5.31 -3.17 -15.11
C THR A 233 6.11 -2.75 -13.87
N LEU A 234 5.48 -2.72 -12.68
CA LEU A 234 6.18 -2.43 -11.43
C LEU A 234 7.16 -3.54 -11.04
N LEU A 235 6.77 -4.81 -11.23
CA LEU A 235 7.61 -5.94 -10.87
C LEU A 235 8.90 -6.02 -11.68
N ASP A 236 8.89 -5.52 -12.93
CA ASP A 236 10.12 -5.38 -13.72
C ASP A 236 11.18 -4.51 -13.03
N VAL A 237 10.75 -3.52 -12.23
CA VAL A 237 11.62 -2.62 -11.48
C VAL A 237 11.90 -3.14 -10.07
N LEU A 238 10.90 -3.70 -9.38
CA LEU A 238 10.99 -4.03 -7.95
C LEU A 238 11.71 -5.37 -7.65
N VAL A 239 11.60 -6.36 -8.53
CA VAL A 239 12.06 -7.74 -8.25
C VAL A 239 13.52 -7.88 -8.69
N GLN A 240 14.46 -7.31 -7.95
CA GLN A 240 15.88 -7.27 -8.32
C GLN A 240 16.74 -7.93 -7.24
N ASP A 241 17.88 -8.50 -7.64
CA ASP A 241 18.90 -8.92 -6.67
C ASP A 241 19.38 -7.69 -5.88
N ASP A 242 19.34 -7.78 -4.55
CA ASP A 242 19.87 -6.77 -3.63
C ASP A 242 21.05 -7.39 -2.86
N PRO A 243 22.30 -7.01 -3.15
CA PRO A 243 23.48 -7.61 -2.52
C PRO A 243 23.63 -7.22 -1.05
N ASP A 244 22.96 -6.14 -0.61
CA ASP A 244 22.89 -5.75 0.78
C ASP A 244 21.67 -6.39 1.45
N THR A 245 21.93 -7.25 2.43
CA THR A 245 20.91 -8.02 3.15
C THR A 245 20.58 -7.46 4.52
N ALA A 246 21.17 -6.32 4.92
CA ALA A 246 20.92 -5.72 6.22
C ALA A 246 19.43 -5.42 6.45
N GLY A 247 18.90 -5.80 7.61
CA GLY A 247 17.48 -5.64 7.95
C GLY A 247 16.52 -6.54 7.17
N ASP A 248 17.00 -7.49 6.38
CA ASP A 248 16.20 -8.48 5.65
C ASP A 248 16.53 -9.89 6.14
N LEU A 249 15.79 -10.34 7.17
CA LEU A 249 16.07 -11.57 7.89
C LEU A 249 16.21 -12.79 6.97
N TRP A 250 15.30 -12.95 6.01
CA TRP A 250 15.29 -14.12 5.11
C TRP A 250 16.50 -14.15 4.17
N ARG A 251 16.96 -12.99 3.70
CA ARG A 251 18.18 -12.90 2.86
C ARG A 251 19.48 -12.90 3.67
N ALA A 252 19.45 -12.46 4.93
CA ALA A 252 20.65 -12.36 5.78
C ALA A 252 21.02 -13.68 6.47
N GLN A 253 20.04 -14.51 6.81
CA GLN A 253 20.26 -15.76 7.53
C GLN A 253 21.02 -16.82 6.70
N PRO A 254 21.83 -17.69 7.34
CA PRO A 254 22.65 -18.69 6.64
C PRO A 254 22.08 -20.13 6.64
N TRP A 255 20.88 -20.36 7.16
CA TRP A 255 20.36 -21.71 7.48
C TRP A 255 19.49 -22.30 6.37
N VAL A 256 18.64 -21.48 5.76
CA VAL A 256 17.70 -21.84 4.69
C VAL A 256 18.20 -21.26 3.38
N GLY A 257 18.46 -22.12 2.39
CA GLY A 257 18.82 -21.66 1.05
C GLY A 257 17.62 -21.06 0.31
N LEU A 258 17.69 -19.79 -0.06
CA LEU A 258 16.73 -19.15 -0.97
C LEU A 258 17.29 -19.14 -2.39
N PRO A 259 16.45 -19.34 -3.43
CA PRO A 259 16.89 -19.18 -4.81
C PRO A 259 17.26 -17.71 -5.08
N PRO A 260 18.30 -17.43 -5.89
CA PRO A 260 18.58 -16.08 -6.34
C PRO A 260 17.37 -15.49 -7.09
N VAL A 261 17.09 -14.19 -6.90
CA VAL A 261 15.91 -13.54 -7.47
C VAL A 261 15.91 -13.66 -9.00
N SER A 262 17.09 -13.47 -9.61
CA SER A 262 17.34 -13.62 -11.04
C SER A 262 17.04 -15.02 -11.62
N THR A 263 16.92 -16.06 -10.78
CA THR A 263 16.55 -17.41 -11.23
C THR A 263 15.05 -17.70 -11.14
N VAL A 264 14.30 -16.92 -10.36
CA VAL A 264 12.86 -17.10 -10.16
C VAL A 264 12.05 -16.16 -11.05
N ARG A 265 12.47 -14.90 -11.17
CA ARG A 265 11.75 -13.92 -11.98
C ARG A 265 11.83 -14.25 -13.47
N PRO A 266 10.81 -13.91 -14.28
CA PRO A 266 10.96 -13.91 -15.74
C PRO A 266 11.94 -12.81 -16.18
N GLU A 267 12.42 -12.90 -17.42
CA GLU A 267 13.23 -11.85 -18.04
C GLU A 267 12.48 -10.51 -18.04
N ARG A 268 11.19 -10.54 -18.41
CA ARG A 268 10.26 -9.41 -18.27
C ARG A 268 8.92 -9.90 -17.77
N TYR A 269 8.34 -9.19 -16.80
CA TYR A 269 7.01 -9.50 -16.27
C TYR A 269 5.91 -9.26 -17.32
N GLY A 270 6.13 -8.38 -18.29
CA GLY A 270 5.22 -8.22 -19.43
C GLY A 270 5.05 -9.48 -20.28
N ASP A 271 6.02 -10.39 -20.29
CA ASP A 271 5.93 -11.66 -21.04
C ASP A 271 4.96 -12.67 -20.38
N LEU A 272 4.49 -12.38 -19.16
CA LEU A 272 3.46 -13.15 -18.47
C LEU A 272 2.02 -12.79 -18.92
N MET A 273 1.85 -11.76 -19.76
CA MET A 273 0.52 -11.31 -20.19
C MET A 273 -0.13 -12.29 -21.19
N ASP A 274 -0.76 -13.36 -20.68
CA ASP A 274 -1.48 -14.36 -21.47
C ASP A 274 -2.95 -14.48 -21.02
N PRO A 275 -3.92 -13.93 -21.77
CA PRO A 275 -5.35 -14.07 -21.45
C PRO A 275 -5.87 -15.52 -21.51
N GLY A 276 -5.13 -16.42 -22.16
CA GLY A 276 -5.48 -17.84 -22.29
C GLY A 276 -4.92 -18.74 -21.19
N PHE A 277 -4.15 -18.19 -20.24
CA PHE A 277 -3.33 -18.97 -19.30
C PHE A 277 -4.10 -20.00 -18.46
N LEU A 278 -5.35 -19.69 -18.11
CA LEU A 278 -6.19 -20.55 -17.26
C LEU A 278 -6.68 -21.82 -17.98
N ARG A 279 -6.52 -21.91 -19.32
CA ARG A 279 -6.97 -23.07 -20.09
C ARG A 279 -6.20 -24.33 -19.67
N GLY A 280 -6.94 -25.34 -19.22
CA GLY A 280 -6.39 -26.62 -18.79
C GLY A 280 -5.77 -26.61 -17.40
N LYS A 281 -5.83 -25.51 -16.65
CA LYS A 281 -5.33 -25.45 -15.28
C LYS A 281 -6.29 -26.13 -14.30
N VAL A 282 -5.75 -26.80 -13.29
CA VAL A 282 -6.51 -27.34 -12.16
C VAL A 282 -6.39 -26.38 -10.98
N ILE A 283 -7.49 -25.75 -10.62
CA ILE A 283 -7.58 -24.77 -9.53
C ILE A 283 -8.23 -25.43 -8.32
N GLY A 284 -7.48 -25.51 -7.23
CA GLY A 284 -7.99 -25.93 -5.93
C GLY A 284 -8.72 -24.79 -5.21
N VAL A 285 -9.91 -25.05 -4.70
CA VAL A 285 -10.68 -24.13 -3.85
C VAL A 285 -10.63 -24.64 -2.42
N PRO A 286 -9.86 -24.00 -1.52
CA PRO A 286 -9.80 -24.41 -0.12
C PRO A 286 -11.18 -24.27 0.55
N ARG A 287 -11.79 -25.38 0.93
CA ARG A 287 -13.16 -25.43 1.49
C ARG A 287 -13.30 -24.60 2.77
N VAL A 288 -12.21 -24.51 3.53
CA VAL A 288 -12.08 -23.69 4.74
C VAL A 288 -12.38 -22.19 4.49
N PHE A 289 -12.16 -21.66 3.28
CA PHE A 289 -12.33 -20.23 2.98
C PHE A 289 -13.64 -19.88 2.28
N THR A 290 -14.45 -20.87 1.87
CA THR A 290 -15.69 -20.65 1.09
C THR A 290 -16.96 -20.90 1.90
N GLY A 291 -16.81 -21.21 3.19
CA GLY A 291 -17.92 -21.61 4.07
C GLY A 291 -18.56 -22.94 3.67
N ARG A 292 -17.84 -23.76 2.89
CA ARG A 292 -18.25 -25.12 2.50
C ARG A 292 -17.76 -26.18 3.48
N ASP A 293 -16.80 -25.86 4.34
CA ASP A 293 -16.34 -26.74 5.42
C ASP A 293 -17.08 -26.45 6.74
N THR A 294 -17.96 -27.35 7.14
CA THR A 294 -18.70 -27.29 8.41
C THR A 294 -18.10 -28.21 9.48
N SER A 295 -16.97 -28.87 9.20
CA SER A 295 -16.31 -29.82 10.10
C SER A 295 -15.33 -29.18 11.09
N ILE A 296 -15.09 -27.88 10.97
CA ILE A 296 -14.19 -27.11 11.84
C ILE A 296 -14.96 -26.36 12.92
N ASP A 297 -14.31 -26.06 14.05
CA ASP A 297 -14.96 -25.47 15.24
C ASP A 297 -15.61 -24.10 14.96
N ARG A 298 -14.98 -23.29 14.09
CA ARG A 298 -15.45 -21.95 13.71
C ARG A 298 -15.48 -21.82 12.18
N PRO A 299 -16.54 -22.33 11.52
CA PRO A 299 -16.68 -22.23 10.08
C PRO A 299 -16.73 -20.77 9.61
N VAL A 300 -16.01 -20.49 8.53
CA VAL A 300 -16.13 -19.21 7.82
C VAL A 300 -17.56 -19.04 7.31
N ARG A 301 -18.13 -17.85 7.52
CA ARG A 301 -19.45 -17.49 6.97
C ARG A 301 -19.28 -16.36 5.96
N LEU A 302 -19.46 -16.68 4.68
CA LEU A 302 -19.53 -15.66 3.64
C LEU A 302 -20.85 -14.89 3.76
N ARG A 303 -20.75 -13.57 3.76
CA ARG A 303 -21.84 -12.66 3.43
C ARG A 303 -22.52 -13.13 2.15
N ALA A 304 -23.85 -13.05 2.09
CA ALA A 304 -24.62 -13.56 0.94
C ALA A 304 -24.14 -12.98 -0.40
N SER A 305 -23.94 -11.67 -0.48
CA SER A 305 -23.44 -11.00 -1.69
C SER A 305 -22.00 -11.37 -2.06
N ILE A 306 -21.16 -11.76 -1.08
CA ILE A 306 -19.80 -12.25 -1.32
C ILE A 306 -19.83 -13.69 -1.82
N ARG A 307 -20.74 -14.51 -1.30
CA ARG A 307 -21.00 -15.86 -1.83
C ARG A 307 -21.43 -15.79 -3.30
N GLU A 308 -22.33 -14.88 -3.64
CA GLU A 308 -22.77 -14.68 -5.03
C GLU A 308 -21.60 -14.23 -5.94
N LEU A 309 -20.72 -13.33 -5.46
CA LEU A 309 -19.51 -12.95 -6.20
C LEU A 309 -18.59 -14.15 -6.41
N TRP A 310 -18.38 -14.96 -5.37
CA TRP A 310 -17.52 -16.14 -5.43
C TRP A 310 -18.07 -17.20 -6.39
N GLU A 311 -19.37 -17.48 -6.35
CA GLU A 311 -20.01 -18.43 -7.27
C GLU A 311 -19.85 -18.01 -8.72
N ARG A 312 -20.01 -16.70 -9.04
CA ARG A 312 -19.71 -16.16 -10.36
C ARG A 312 -18.23 -16.29 -10.72
N ALA A 313 -17.33 -15.98 -9.79
CA ALA A 313 -15.90 -16.09 -10.03
C ALA A 313 -15.48 -17.54 -10.38
N GLU A 314 -16.05 -18.55 -9.72
CA GLU A 314 -15.81 -19.95 -10.08
C GLU A 314 -16.34 -20.29 -11.48
N GLU A 315 -17.52 -19.79 -11.85
CA GLU A 315 -18.06 -19.96 -13.20
C GLU A 315 -17.16 -19.30 -14.26
N ASP A 316 -16.62 -18.12 -13.97
CA ASP A 316 -15.69 -17.42 -14.84
C ASP A 316 -14.39 -18.21 -15.01
N LEU A 317 -13.81 -18.76 -13.93
CA LEU A 317 -12.64 -19.65 -14.00
C LEU A 317 -12.92 -20.88 -14.87
N ARG A 318 -14.08 -21.54 -14.70
CA ARG A 318 -14.49 -22.68 -15.54
C ARG A 318 -14.65 -22.27 -17.01
N ARG A 319 -15.26 -21.09 -17.27
CA ARG A 319 -15.44 -20.54 -18.62
C ARG A 319 -14.11 -20.25 -19.31
N LEU A 320 -13.09 -19.86 -18.55
CA LEU A 320 -11.72 -19.66 -19.04
C LEU A 320 -10.95 -20.97 -19.28
N GLY A 321 -11.61 -22.11 -19.06
CA GLY A 321 -11.08 -23.43 -19.39
C GLY A 321 -10.33 -24.10 -18.24
N ALA A 322 -10.42 -23.57 -17.01
CA ALA A 322 -9.87 -24.22 -15.84
C ALA A 322 -10.82 -25.31 -15.30
N THR A 323 -10.23 -26.35 -14.71
CA THR A 323 -10.94 -27.30 -13.85
C THR A 323 -10.91 -26.77 -12.42
N VAL A 324 -12.07 -26.52 -11.82
CA VAL A 324 -12.17 -25.98 -10.45
C VAL A 324 -12.65 -27.06 -9.50
N VAL A 325 -11.86 -27.40 -8.48
CA VAL A 325 -12.13 -28.49 -7.53
C VAL A 325 -12.05 -28.00 -6.09
N ASP A 326 -13.02 -28.38 -5.25
CA ASP A 326 -12.94 -28.16 -3.81
C ASP A 326 -11.83 -29.05 -3.20
N VAL A 327 -11.02 -28.49 -2.32
CA VAL A 327 -9.90 -29.20 -1.69
C VAL A 327 -9.76 -28.88 -0.20
N ASP A 328 -9.17 -29.83 0.53
CA ASP A 328 -8.71 -29.65 1.90
C ASP A 328 -7.19 -29.53 1.92
N VAL A 329 -6.66 -28.30 1.99
CA VAL A 329 -5.21 -28.04 1.97
C VAL A 329 -4.63 -28.23 3.39
N PRO A 330 -3.81 -29.26 3.66
CA PRO A 330 -3.38 -29.60 5.01
C PRO A 330 -2.70 -28.42 5.74
N ALA A 331 -1.87 -27.65 5.04
CA ALA A 331 -1.18 -26.50 5.62
C ALA A 331 -2.14 -25.48 6.28
N PHE A 332 -3.33 -25.24 5.71
CA PHE A 332 -4.29 -24.28 6.26
C PHE A 332 -5.06 -24.83 7.47
N TYR A 333 -5.25 -26.14 7.55
CA TYR A 333 -5.87 -26.76 8.73
C TYR A 333 -4.88 -26.91 9.88
N ASP A 334 -3.67 -27.36 9.56
CA ASP A 334 -2.67 -27.71 10.55
C ASP A 334 -2.04 -26.48 11.20
N PHE A 335 -1.79 -25.41 10.44
CA PHE A 335 -1.12 -24.22 10.97
C PHE A 335 -1.95 -23.51 12.04
N ASP A 336 -3.25 -23.34 11.78
CA ASP A 336 -4.19 -22.66 12.68
C ASP A 336 -4.96 -23.64 13.59
N LYS A 337 -4.58 -24.92 13.64
CA LYS A 337 -5.24 -25.99 14.41
C LYS A 337 -6.77 -26.01 14.25
N LEU A 338 -7.26 -25.96 13.02
CA LEU A 338 -8.70 -25.82 12.75
C LEU A 338 -9.51 -27.10 12.98
N LYS A 339 -8.85 -28.25 13.18
CA LYS A 339 -9.45 -29.57 13.44
C LYS A 339 -8.76 -30.21 14.65
N ALA A 340 -9.49 -31.03 15.42
CA ALA A 340 -8.92 -31.72 16.58
C ALA A 340 -7.72 -32.65 16.27
N ALA A 341 -7.64 -33.17 15.04
CA ALA A 341 -6.53 -34.02 14.57
C ALA A 341 -5.36 -33.24 13.96
N ALA A 342 -5.50 -31.92 13.79
CA ALA A 342 -4.48 -31.05 13.22
C ALA A 342 -3.22 -31.04 14.10
N ARG A 343 -2.05 -31.03 13.47
CA ARG A 343 -0.76 -30.92 14.16
C ARG A 343 -0.01 -29.71 13.65
N ASP A 344 0.12 -28.71 14.51
CA ASP A 344 0.79 -27.45 14.16
C ASP A 344 2.32 -27.57 14.18
N MET A 345 2.98 -26.42 14.04
CA MET A 345 4.42 -26.27 14.12
C MET A 345 5.02 -26.81 15.44
N ALA A 346 4.37 -26.58 16.58
CA ALA A 346 4.86 -27.02 17.88
C ALA A 346 4.64 -28.53 18.08
N ASP A 347 3.47 -29.06 17.69
CA ASP A 347 3.17 -30.49 17.79
C ASP A 347 4.11 -31.35 16.93
N ARG A 348 4.62 -30.76 15.84
CA ARG A 348 5.60 -31.38 14.93
C ARG A 348 7.06 -31.21 15.40
N GLY A 349 7.29 -30.46 16.47
CA GLY A 349 8.64 -30.13 16.96
C GLY A 349 9.44 -29.23 16.01
N TYR A 350 8.75 -28.50 15.12
CA TYR A 350 9.35 -27.57 14.17
C TYR A 350 9.73 -26.25 14.84
N TRP A 351 9.17 -25.95 16.02
CA TRP A 351 9.69 -24.95 16.94
C TRP A 351 9.32 -25.31 18.39
N GLY A 352 9.95 -24.63 19.36
CA GLY A 352 9.57 -24.76 20.77
C GLY A 352 8.20 -24.13 21.06
N PRO A 353 7.49 -24.58 22.13
CA PRO A 353 6.14 -24.09 22.46
C PRO A 353 6.09 -22.58 22.74
N GLU A 354 7.21 -22.00 23.21
CA GLU A 354 7.31 -20.57 23.52
C GLU A 354 7.66 -19.70 22.30
N PHE A 355 8.06 -20.29 21.16
CA PHE A 355 8.62 -19.51 20.05
C PHE A 355 7.61 -18.54 19.43
N ALA A 356 6.33 -18.89 19.39
CA ALA A 356 5.29 -17.98 18.92
C ALA A 356 5.25 -16.69 19.78
N GLY A 357 5.48 -16.80 21.09
CA GLY A 357 5.65 -15.65 21.99
C GLY A 357 6.96 -14.90 21.71
N THR A 358 8.07 -15.61 21.50
CA THR A 358 9.38 -15.03 21.13
C THR A 358 9.30 -14.22 19.82
N GLU A 359 8.57 -14.71 18.81
CA GLU A 359 8.41 -14.05 17.52
C GLU A 359 7.76 -12.66 17.67
N ILE A 360 6.67 -12.57 18.44
CA ILE A 360 5.89 -11.34 18.63
C ILE A 360 6.44 -10.43 19.74
N SER A 361 7.55 -10.79 20.38
CA SER A 361 8.19 -9.98 21.42
C SER A 361 9.65 -9.76 21.07
N LEU A 362 10.54 -10.66 21.49
CA LEU A 362 11.99 -10.52 21.35
C LEU A 362 12.43 -10.34 19.89
N LEU A 363 11.90 -11.12 18.94
CA LEU A 363 12.28 -10.98 17.53
C LEU A 363 11.77 -9.68 16.91
N ALA A 364 10.54 -9.26 17.23
CA ALA A 364 9.99 -7.99 16.80
C ALA A 364 10.85 -6.81 17.32
N GLY A 365 11.21 -6.85 18.61
CA GLY A 365 12.07 -5.84 19.23
C GLY A 365 13.47 -5.77 18.64
N ALA A 366 14.10 -6.93 18.43
CA ALA A 366 15.41 -7.03 17.77
C ALA A 366 15.38 -6.40 16.36
N GLY A 367 14.33 -6.67 15.58
CA GLY A 367 14.15 -6.08 14.25
C GLY A 367 13.93 -4.57 14.28
N TRP A 368 13.20 -4.05 15.28
CA TRP A 368 12.99 -2.61 15.45
C TRP A 368 14.27 -1.88 15.84
N ASP A 369 15.04 -2.43 16.77
CA ASP A 369 16.32 -1.85 17.18
C ASP A 369 17.32 -1.87 16.01
N GLU A 370 17.42 -2.98 15.28
CA GLU A 370 18.24 -3.07 14.06
C GLU A 370 17.83 -2.01 13.03
N PHE A 371 16.51 -1.85 12.77
CA PHE A 371 16.01 -0.83 11.86
C PHE A 371 16.45 0.59 12.25
N LEU A 372 16.33 0.95 13.54
CA LEU A 372 16.71 2.26 14.07
C LEU A 372 18.21 2.50 13.96
N ARG A 373 19.04 1.50 14.34
CA ARG A 373 20.50 1.58 14.21
C ARG A 373 20.95 1.72 12.77
N LEU A 374 20.37 0.93 11.86
CA LEU A 374 20.64 1.03 10.42
C LEU A 374 20.14 2.37 9.85
N ASN A 375 19.05 2.93 10.39
CA ASN A 375 18.62 4.26 9.99
C ASN A 375 19.64 5.33 10.42
N GLY A 376 20.16 5.26 11.64
CA GLY A 376 21.20 6.18 12.10
C GLY A 376 20.72 7.62 12.25
N ASP A 377 19.47 7.83 12.67
CA ASP A 377 19.00 9.15 13.07
C ASP A 377 19.59 9.49 14.45
N PRO A 378 20.41 10.55 14.58
CA PRO A 378 21.01 10.90 15.88
C PRO A 378 19.97 11.32 16.94
N ALA A 379 18.76 11.71 16.53
CA ALA A 379 17.69 12.04 17.48
C ALA A 379 17.03 10.78 18.09
N LEU A 380 17.13 9.63 17.42
CA LEU A 380 16.61 8.35 17.90
C LEU A 380 17.47 7.19 17.35
N PRO A 381 18.66 6.96 17.92
CA PRO A 381 19.65 6.05 17.33
C PRO A 381 19.41 4.56 17.60
N ALA A 382 18.52 4.23 18.55
CA ALA A 382 18.23 2.88 19.01
C ALA A 382 16.83 2.84 19.65
N LEU A 383 16.34 1.64 19.93
CA LEU A 383 15.06 1.42 20.60
C LEU A 383 15.11 1.75 22.10
N GLU A 384 16.31 1.71 22.70
CA GLU A 384 16.54 2.10 24.10
C GLU A 384 16.02 3.52 24.37
N GLY A 385 15.17 3.66 25.39
CA GLY A 385 14.62 4.95 25.81
C GLY A 385 13.40 5.43 25.01
N VAL A 386 12.89 4.65 24.06
CA VAL A 386 11.59 4.91 23.41
C VAL A 386 10.46 4.75 24.44
N ASP A 387 9.53 5.72 24.45
CA ASP A 387 8.31 5.65 25.27
C ASP A 387 7.37 4.57 24.72
N THR A 388 7.28 3.43 25.44
CA THR A 388 6.44 2.29 25.03
C THR A 388 4.97 2.62 24.95
N ALA A 389 4.47 3.47 25.86
CA ALA A 389 3.06 3.88 25.87
C ALA A 389 2.70 4.68 24.61
N ALA A 390 3.68 5.35 24.01
CA ALA A 390 3.53 6.09 22.77
C ALA A 390 3.67 5.22 21.50
N ILE A 391 4.13 3.97 21.59
CA ILE A 391 4.31 3.11 20.40
C ILE A 391 2.95 2.79 19.77
N PHE A 392 2.02 2.28 20.57
CA PHE A 392 0.63 2.06 20.16
C PHE A 392 -0.32 2.35 21.33
N PRO A 393 -0.76 3.60 21.49
CA PRO A 393 -1.66 4.00 22.57
C PRO A 393 -3.01 3.28 22.55
N ASP A 394 -3.54 2.92 23.73
CA ASP A 394 -4.83 2.23 23.86
C ASP A 394 -6.00 3.01 23.25
N GLU A 395 -5.97 4.34 23.33
CA GLU A 395 -6.98 5.23 22.74
C GLU A 395 -7.16 5.05 21.22
N PHE A 396 -6.17 4.53 20.52
CA PHE A 396 -6.24 4.29 19.08
C PHE A 396 -7.05 3.05 18.72
N TYR A 397 -7.29 2.15 19.68
CA TYR A 397 -8.27 1.08 19.55
C TYR A 397 -9.72 1.58 19.72
N GLY A 398 -9.92 2.80 20.27
CA GLY A 398 -11.23 3.37 20.52
C GLY A 398 -11.93 2.73 21.72
N ALA A 399 -13.26 2.81 21.76
CA ALA A 399 -14.07 2.18 22.80
C ALA A 399 -14.30 0.69 22.54
N ASP A 400 -13.48 0.04 21.68
CA ASP A 400 -13.64 -1.33 21.19
C ASP A 400 -14.07 -2.26 22.35
N PRO A 401 -15.36 -2.61 22.43
CA PRO A 401 -15.88 -3.31 23.59
C PRO A 401 -15.51 -4.79 23.59
N VAL A 402 -14.87 -5.27 22.52
CA VAL A 402 -14.34 -6.62 22.40
C VAL A 402 -12.84 -6.56 22.68
N VAL A 403 -12.40 -7.25 23.74
CA VAL A 403 -10.97 -7.41 24.03
C VAL A 403 -10.33 -8.15 22.86
N ASN A 404 -9.28 -7.58 22.27
CA ASN A 404 -8.47 -8.24 21.24
C ASN A 404 -8.07 -9.65 21.72
N PRO A 405 -8.59 -10.72 21.11
CA PRO A 405 -8.30 -12.08 21.53
C PRO A 405 -6.98 -12.60 20.97
N PHE A 406 -6.29 -11.83 20.13
CA PHE A 406 -5.00 -12.21 19.54
C PHE A 406 -3.82 -11.63 20.34
N PRO A 407 -2.68 -12.33 20.35
CA PRO A 407 -1.47 -11.83 20.98
C PRO A 407 -1.09 -10.46 20.40
N ARG A 408 -0.79 -9.49 21.28
CA ARG A 408 -0.24 -8.20 20.89
C ARG A 408 1.29 -8.28 20.91
N VAL A 409 1.93 -7.39 20.17
CA VAL A 409 3.38 -7.19 20.33
C VAL A 409 3.63 -6.81 21.79
N GLY A 410 4.58 -7.51 22.42
CA GLY A 410 4.94 -7.26 23.82
C GLY A 410 5.80 -6.00 23.94
N TYR A 411 5.21 -4.81 23.79
CA TYR A 411 5.96 -3.54 23.74
C TYR A 411 6.86 -3.33 24.97
N ASP A 412 6.43 -3.74 26.15
CA ASP A 412 7.24 -3.68 27.37
C ASP A 412 8.47 -4.60 27.28
N LEU A 413 8.28 -5.86 26.88
CA LEU A 413 9.36 -6.84 26.68
C LEU A 413 10.36 -6.40 25.61
N VAL A 414 9.86 -5.77 24.55
CA VAL A 414 10.68 -5.19 23.48
C VAL A 414 11.64 -4.13 24.03
N THR A 415 11.18 -3.29 24.96
CA THR A 415 12.05 -2.27 25.58
C THR A 415 12.92 -2.78 26.71
N GLU A 416 12.50 -3.82 27.44
CA GLU A 416 13.34 -4.47 28.45
C GLU A 416 14.59 -5.10 27.81
N ASP A 417 14.43 -5.79 26.68
CA ASP A 417 15.58 -6.34 25.90
C ASP A 417 16.47 -5.20 25.37
N ALA A 418 15.87 -4.12 24.86
CA ALA A 418 16.63 -2.98 24.37
C ALA A 418 17.47 -2.29 25.46
N ALA A 419 16.93 -2.12 26.66
CA ALA A 419 17.66 -1.60 27.82
C ALA A 419 18.83 -2.53 28.25
N GLY A 420 18.76 -3.82 27.92
CA GLY A 420 19.82 -4.80 28.15
C GLY A 420 20.92 -4.84 27.07
N GLY A 421 20.81 -4.01 26.01
CA GLY A 421 21.76 -3.96 24.90
C GLY A 421 21.28 -4.58 23.58
N SER A 422 20.00 -4.97 23.49
CA SER A 422 19.32 -5.60 22.35
C SER A 422 19.94 -6.92 21.86
N THR A 423 19.13 -7.97 21.84
CA THR A 423 19.53 -9.25 21.22
C THR A 423 19.65 -9.07 19.70
N PRO A 424 20.80 -9.41 19.07
CA PRO A 424 20.90 -9.39 17.61
C PRO A 424 19.87 -10.31 16.97
N VAL A 425 19.28 -9.90 15.85
CA VAL A 425 18.18 -10.64 15.20
C VAL A 425 18.51 -12.11 14.95
N LEU A 426 19.72 -12.43 14.46
CA LEU A 426 20.12 -13.81 14.16
C LEU A 426 20.43 -14.65 15.42
N ASP A 427 20.59 -14.01 16.58
CA ASP A 427 20.88 -14.66 17.86
C ASP A 427 19.62 -14.94 18.67
N VAL A 428 18.43 -14.54 18.17
CA VAL A 428 17.15 -14.78 18.86
C VAL A 428 16.93 -16.29 19.07
N PRO A 429 16.67 -16.73 20.33
CA PRO A 429 16.53 -18.15 20.65
C PRO A 429 15.45 -18.86 19.83
N GLY A 430 15.81 -20.03 19.27
CA GLY A 430 14.90 -20.86 18.49
C GLY A 430 14.67 -20.40 17.05
N LEU A 431 15.22 -19.25 16.63
CA LEU A 431 14.98 -18.67 15.30
C LEU A 431 15.35 -19.63 14.16
N ARG A 432 16.56 -20.19 14.20
CA ARG A 432 17.01 -21.18 13.22
C ARG A 432 16.02 -22.32 13.05
N GLN A 433 15.62 -22.94 14.17
CA GLN A 433 14.71 -24.09 14.18
C GLN A 433 13.37 -23.70 13.56
N ALA A 434 12.83 -22.54 13.96
CA ALA A 434 11.59 -22.02 13.42
C ALA A 434 11.65 -21.78 11.91
N MET A 435 12.73 -21.19 11.39
CA MET A 435 12.89 -20.94 9.95
C MET A 435 12.97 -22.23 9.14
N GLU A 436 13.81 -23.18 9.56
CA GLU A 436 13.90 -24.51 8.94
C GLU A 436 12.55 -25.24 9.01
N GLY A 437 11.85 -25.12 10.15
CA GLY A 437 10.54 -25.67 10.40
C GLY A 437 9.44 -25.11 9.50
N LEU A 438 9.38 -23.78 9.31
CA LEU A 438 8.35 -23.11 8.52
C LEU A 438 8.44 -23.54 7.05
N GLU A 439 9.66 -23.62 6.51
CA GLU A 439 9.89 -24.09 5.14
C GLU A 439 9.52 -25.56 4.98
N ARG A 440 9.91 -26.40 5.94
CA ARG A 440 9.55 -27.82 5.94
C ARG A 440 8.04 -28.01 6.00
N PHE A 441 7.35 -27.28 6.87
CA PHE A 441 5.89 -27.32 7.01
C PHE A 441 5.19 -26.93 5.71
N ARG A 442 5.59 -25.80 5.10
CA ARG A 442 5.05 -25.37 3.80
C ARG A 442 5.30 -26.44 2.74
N LYS A 443 6.53 -26.93 2.61
CA LYS A 443 6.90 -27.89 1.58
C LYS A 443 6.07 -29.18 1.68
N GLU A 444 5.99 -29.77 2.87
CA GLU A 444 5.29 -31.04 3.09
C GLU A 444 3.77 -30.91 2.96
N LEU A 445 3.19 -29.82 3.49
CA LEU A 445 1.73 -29.70 3.67
C LEU A 445 1.04 -28.81 2.64
N LEU A 446 1.81 -28.11 1.80
CA LEU A 446 1.30 -27.35 0.67
C LEU A 446 1.97 -27.80 -0.63
N ASP A 447 3.27 -27.61 -0.80
CA ASP A 447 3.91 -27.76 -2.13
C ASP A 447 3.81 -29.20 -2.64
N ASP A 448 4.31 -30.16 -1.85
CA ASP A 448 4.30 -31.59 -2.18
C ASP A 448 2.87 -32.14 -2.21
N TRP A 449 1.97 -31.58 -1.37
CA TRP A 449 0.54 -31.93 -1.40
C TRP A 449 -0.12 -31.46 -2.69
N MET A 450 0.15 -30.24 -3.16
CA MET A 450 -0.38 -29.73 -4.43
C MET A 450 0.14 -30.57 -5.60
N ASP A 451 1.43 -30.94 -5.60
CA ASP A 451 2.03 -31.83 -6.61
C ASP A 451 1.37 -33.21 -6.62
N GLY A 452 1.23 -33.84 -5.45
CA GLY A 452 0.63 -35.16 -5.30
C GLY A 452 -0.85 -35.22 -5.69
N ASN A 453 -1.55 -34.08 -5.66
CA ASN A 453 -2.98 -33.97 -6.02
C ASN A 453 -3.22 -33.31 -7.39
N GLY A 454 -2.16 -32.99 -8.15
CA GLY A 454 -2.28 -32.38 -9.48
C GLY A 454 -2.95 -31.00 -9.46
N ILE A 455 -2.72 -30.19 -8.42
CA ILE A 455 -3.25 -28.84 -8.29
C ILE A 455 -2.22 -27.83 -8.82
N ASP A 456 -2.58 -27.04 -9.83
CA ASP A 456 -1.68 -26.03 -10.41
C ASP A 456 -1.59 -24.80 -9.50
N LEU A 457 -2.73 -24.33 -9.00
CA LEU A 457 -2.85 -23.16 -8.14
C LEU A 457 -4.12 -23.23 -7.28
N LEU A 458 -4.18 -22.40 -6.26
CA LEU A 458 -5.34 -22.22 -5.40
C LEU A 458 -6.07 -20.92 -5.72
N ALA A 459 -7.39 -20.91 -5.60
CA ALA A 459 -8.20 -19.69 -5.69
C ALA A 459 -9.30 -19.66 -4.62
N PHE A 460 -9.54 -18.49 -4.02
CA PHE A 460 -10.56 -18.30 -2.98
C PHE A 460 -10.94 -16.81 -2.84
N PRO A 461 -12.12 -16.48 -2.29
CA PRO A 461 -12.48 -15.10 -2.02
C PRO A 461 -11.54 -14.51 -0.97
N ALA A 462 -11.08 -13.28 -1.16
CA ALA A 462 -10.13 -12.63 -0.26
C ALA A 462 -10.73 -12.35 1.13
N ASN A 463 -12.05 -12.14 1.21
CA ASN A 463 -12.76 -11.81 2.44
C ASN A 463 -14.06 -12.61 2.55
N SER A 464 -14.56 -12.78 3.77
CA SER A 464 -15.88 -13.38 4.02
C SER A 464 -16.96 -12.32 4.28
N ASP A 465 -16.57 -11.14 4.77
CA ASP A 465 -17.40 -9.96 5.02
C ASP A 465 -16.49 -8.70 5.05
N VAL A 466 -17.10 -7.53 5.17
CA VAL A 466 -16.40 -6.24 5.30
C VAL A 466 -16.85 -5.56 6.58
N ALA A 467 -15.90 -5.16 7.42
CA ALA A 467 -16.20 -4.52 8.70
C ALA A 467 -16.94 -3.18 8.52
N PRO A 468 -17.98 -2.89 9.32
CA PRO A 468 -18.60 -1.58 9.40
C PRO A 468 -17.62 -0.49 9.84
N ALA A 469 -17.82 0.74 9.39
CA ALA A 469 -16.94 1.88 9.70
C ALA A 469 -17.00 2.33 11.18
N ASP A 470 -18.03 1.94 11.92
CA ASP A 470 -18.23 2.27 13.34
C ASP A 470 -17.66 1.21 14.31
N ALA A 471 -16.83 0.28 13.81
CA ALA A 471 -16.30 -0.84 14.59
C ALA A 471 -15.52 -0.44 15.88
N ASP A 472 -14.93 0.75 15.93
CA ASP A 472 -14.22 1.28 17.11
C ASP A 472 -15.13 1.90 18.19
N VAL A 473 -16.42 2.08 17.90
CA VAL A 473 -17.36 2.80 18.80
C VAL A 473 -18.68 2.07 19.02
N SER A 474 -18.94 1.02 18.25
CA SER A 474 -20.19 0.26 18.24
C SER A 474 -19.94 -1.20 18.56
N LEU A 475 -20.62 -1.76 19.56
CA LEU A 475 -20.48 -3.19 19.92
C LEU A 475 -20.84 -4.11 18.75
N SER A 476 -21.92 -3.82 18.02
CA SER A 476 -22.29 -4.62 16.85
C SER A 476 -21.29 -4.48 15.71
N GLY A 477 -20.76 -3.26 15.50
CA GLY A 477 -19.71 -3.00 14.51
C GLY A 477 -18.44 -3.77 14.86
N SER A 478 -18.00 -3.71 16.11
CA SER A 478 -16.85 -4.45 16.63
C SER A 478 -17.03 -5.95 16.45
N LEU A 479 -18.15 -6.54 16.90
CA LEU A 479 -18.40 -7.98 16.73
C LEU A 479 -18.35 -8.43 15.25
N ALA A 480 -18.85 -7.61 14.32
CA ALA A 480 -18.75 -7.88 12.89
C ALA A 480 -17.29 -7.78 12.39
N ALA A 481 -16.55 -6.78 12.85
CA ALA A 481 -15.15 -6.55 12.50
C ALA A 481 -14.21 -7.67 13.00
N TRP A 482 -14.56 -8.31 14.13
CA TRP A 482 -13.82 -9.43 14.73
C TRP A 482 -14.17 -10.79 14.10
N ALA A 483 -15.15 -10.86 13.20
CA ALA A 483 -15.55 -12.13 12.57
C ALA A 483 -14.45 -12.68 11.63
N PRO A 484 -14.30 -14.02 11.52
CA PRO A 484 -13.35 -14.64 10.59
C PRO A 484 -13.60 -14.18 9.15
N GLY A 485 -12.54 -13.68 8.49
CA GLY A 485 -12.58 -13.15 7.12
C GLY A 485 -12.99 -11.67 6.99
N ALA A 486 -13.34 -11.01 8.11
CA ALA A 486 -13.46 -9.54 8.23
C ALA A 486 -12.33 -8.96 9.11
N ALA A 487 -11.89 -9.69 10.13
CA ALA A 487 -10.73 -9.33 10.95
C ALA A 487 -9.41 -9.44 10.17
N PHE A 488 -9.30 -10.46 9.32
CA PHE A 488 -8.19 -10.74 8.41
C PHE A 488 -8.76 -11.14 7.05
N SER A 489 -8.01 -10.96 5.97
CA SER A 489 -8.34 -11.68 4.73
C SER A 489 -8.10 -13.18 4.89
N GLN A 490 -8.77 -13.99 4.07
CA GLN A 490 -8.62 -15.44 4.06
C GLN A 490 -7.15 -15.85 3.88
N GLY A 491 -6.78 -16.99 4.48
CA GLY A 491 -5.38 -17.43 4.62
C GLY A 491 -4.67 -16.87 5.86
N GLY A 492 -5.17 -15.78 6.46
CA GLY A 492 -4.77 -15.29 7.78
C GLY A 492 -3.26 -15.32 8.04
N TRP A 493 -2.89 -15.83 9.22
CA TRP A 493 -1.51 -15.95 9.67
C TRP A 493 -0.71 -16.97 8.85
N GLY A 494 -1.31 -18.10 8.50
CA GLY A 494 -0.63 -19.20 7.82
C GLY A 494 -0.05 -18.81 6.46
N LEU A 495 -0.74 -17.99 5.67
CA LEU A 495 -0.31 -17.67 4.32
C LEU A 495 1.05 -16.92 4.30
N ARG A 496 1.23 -15.94 5.18
CA ARG A 496 2.50 -15.20 5.31
C ARG A 496 3.54 -15.91 6.15
N ALA A 497 3.13 -16.54 7.27
CA ALA A 497 4.05 -17.31 8.10
C ALA A 497 4.77 -18.40 7.31
N LEU A 498 4.07 -19.04 6.37
CA LEU A 498 4.61 -20.10 5.51
C LEU A 498 5.24 -19.58 4.20
N GLY A 499 5.24 -18.27 3.95
CA GLY A 499 5.86 -17.69 2.74
C GLY A 499 5.16 -18.07 1.43
N ILE A 500 3.83 -18.27 1.47
CA ILE A 500 3.02 -18.76 0.34
C ILE A 500 2.69 -17.57 -0.58
N PRO A 501 3.28 -17.43 -1.79
CA PRO A 501 3.02 -16.28 -2.64
C PRO A 501 1.54 -16.17 -3.04
N ALA A 502 1.09 -14.93 -3.29
CA ALA A 502 -0.26 -14.69 -3.75
C ALA A 502 -0.37 -13.47 -4.67
N ALA A 503 -1.26 -13.54 -5.66
CA ALA A 503 -1.71 -12.42 -6.48
C ALA A 503 -3.22 -12.25 -6.29
N GLN A 504 -3.71 -11.02 -6.29
CA GLN A 504 -5.13 -10.72 -6.04
C GLN A 504 -5.61 -9.65 -7.00
N VAL A 505 -6.83 -9.83 -7.52
CA VAL A 505 -7.57 -8.87 -8.36
C VAL A 505 -9.04 -8.81 -7.90
N SER A 506 -9.79 -7.81 -8.37
CA SER A 506 -11.22 -7.68 -8.03
C SER A 506 -12.04 -8.84 -8.61
N MET A 507 -12.91 -9.46 -7.80
CA MET A 507 -13.98 -10.34 -8.30
C MET A 507 -15.35 -9.63 -8.40
N GLY A 508 -15.39 -8.33 -8.11
CA GLY A 508 -16.56 -7.48 -8.27
C GLY A 508 -16.95 -6.72 -7.00
N VAL A 509 -18.13 -6.11 -7.05
CA VAL A 509 -18.69 -5.28 -5.97
C VAL A 509 -19.93 -5.95 -5.40
N THR A 510 -20.03 -6.03 -4.07
CA THR A 510 -21.17 -6.62 -3.37
C THR A 510 -22.45 -5.83 -3.69
N GLY A 511 -23.54 -6.53 -4.02
CA GLY A 511 -24.80 -5.89 -4.41
C GLY A 511 -25.54 -5.16 -3.28
N ASP A 512 -25.24 -5.49 -2.02
CA ASP A 512 -25.97 -4.99 -0.85
C ASP A 512 -25.24 -3.85 -0.10
N ILE A 513 -23.91 -3.87 -0.04
CA ILE A 513 -23.12 -2.85 0.68
C ILE A 513 -22.20 -2.03 -0.22
N GLY A 514 -22.16 -2.31 -1.53
CA GLY A 514 -21.37 -1.54 -2.49
C GLY A 514 -19.86 -1.60 -2.27
N MET A 515 -19.34 -2.58 -1.55
CA MET A 515 -17.91 -2.77 -1.32
C MET A 515 -17.30 -3.76 -2.33
N PRO A 516 -16.10 -3.50 -2.87
CA PRO A 516 -15.40 -4.46 -3.69
C PRO A 516 -14.85 -5.61 -2.83
N VAL A 517 -14.71 -6.78 -3.45
CA VAL A 517 -14.02 -7.94 -2.86
C VAL A 517 -13.11 -8.57 -3.91
N GLY A 518 -11.93 -8.98 -3.48
CA GLY A 518 -10.95 -9.64 -4.33
C GLY A 518 -11.11 -11.16 -4.43
N ILE A 519 -10.57 -11.74 -5.50
CA ILE A 519 -10.19 -13.15 -5.60
C ILE A 519 -8.69 -13.27 -5.39
N THR A 520 -8.27 -14.15 -4.47
CA THR A 520 -6.86 -14.45 -4.20
C THR A 520 -6.45 -15.70 -4.97
N PHE A 521 -5.37 -15.60 -5.74
CA PHE A 521 -4.65 -16.73 -6.32
C PHE A 521 -3.39 -16.99 -5.49
N ALA A 522 -3.23 -18.19 -4.96
CA ALA A 522 -2.08 -18.58 -4.13
C ALA A 522 -1.51 -19.92 -4.59
N GLY A 523 -0.27 -20.24 -4.22
CA GLY A 523 0.34 -21.49 -4.65
C GLY A 523 1.70 -21.75 -4.02
N ARG A 524 2.50 -22.58 -4.71
CA ARG A 524 3.81 -23.02 -4.24
C ARG A 524 4.75 -21.84 -4.07
N ALA A 525 5.69 -21.96 -3.13
CA ALA A 525 6.80 -21.01 -3.07
C ALA A 525 7.55 -20.99 -4.42
N TYR A 526 7.89 -19.79 -4.87
CA TYR A 526 8.59 -19.50 -6.12
C TYR A 526 7.84 -19.88 -7.40
N SER A 527 6.54 -20.18 -7.32
CA SER A 527 5.65 -20.29 -8.50
C SER A 527 4.93 -18.98 -8.81
N ASP A 528 5.49 -17.84 -8.40
CA ASP A 528 4.87 -16.50 -8.46
C ASP A 528 4.37 -16.13 -9.86
N SER A 529 5.14 -16.47 -10.90
CA SER A 529 4.74 -16.23 -12.31
C SER A 529 3.41 -16.89 -12.65
N VAL A 530 3.13 -18.11 -12.18
CA VAL A 530 1.85 -18.80 -12.41
C VAL A 530 0.69 -18.01 -11.82
N LEU A 531 0.87 -17.45 -10.63
CA LEU A 531 -0.17 -16.72 -9.92
C LEU A 531 -0.44 -15.37 -10.58
N LEU A 532 0.60 -14.68 -11.03
CA LEU A 532 0.50 -13.43 -11.77
C LEU A 532 -0.18 -13.63 -13.13
N GLN A 533 0.13 -14.70 -13.84
CA GLN A 533 -0.53 -15.07 -15.10
C GLN A 533 -2.02 -15.38 -14.89
N ALA A 534 -2.36 -16.14 -13.83
CA ALA A 534 -3.74 -16.45 -13.50
C ALA A 534 -4.55 -15.20 -13.15
N ALA A 535 -4.00 -14.31 -12.32
CA ALA A 535 -4.62 -13.04 -11.96
C ALA A 535 -4.83 -12.14 -13.19
N TYR A 536 -3.84 -12.06 -14.09
CA TYR A 536 -3.95 -11.33 -15.35
C TYR A 536 -5.06 -11.91 -16.24
N ALA A 537 -5.05 -13.22 -16.50
CA ALA A 537 -6.05 -13.87 -17.35
C ALA A 537 -7.48 -13.68 -16.81
N TYR A 538 -7.68 -13.80 -15.49
CA TYR A 538 -8.97 -13.55 -14.85
C TYR A 538 -9.40 -12.08 -14.96
N GLU A 539 -8.51 -11.12 -14.68
CA GLU A 539 -8.81 -9.69 -14.77
C GLU A 539 -9.21 -9.29 -16.20
N GLN A 540 -8.45 -9.74 -17.21
CA GLN A 540 -8.69 -9.40 -18.62
C GLN A 540 -10.03 -9.96 -19.13
N ALA A 541 -10.45 -11.12 -18.64
CA ALA A 541 -11.71 -11.74 -19.02
C ALA A 541 -12.94 -11.09 -18.37
N THR A 542 -12.79 -10.51 -17.18
CA THR A 542 -13.92 -10.12 -16.32
C THR A 542 -14.09 -8.61 -16.18
N ALA A 543 -12.99 -7.85 -16.20
CA ALA A 543 -12.98 -6.39 -16.03
C ALA A 543 -13.80 -5.90 -14.83
N HIS A 544 -13.77 -6.63 -13.71
CA HIS A 544 -14.62 -6.38 -12.53
C HIS A 544 -14.29 -5.13 -11.72
N ARG A 545 -13.13 -4.51 -11.92
CA ARG A 545 -12.80 -3.24 -11.26
C ARG A 545 -13.74 -2.15 -11.76
N VAL A 546 -14.26 -1.35 -10.84
CA VAL A 546 -15.02 -0.13 -11.14
C VAL A 546 -14.41 1.07 -10.40
N GLN A 547 -14.70 2.26 -10.90
CA GLN A 547 -14.32 3.49 -10.23
C GLN A 547 -15.13 3.69 -8.93
N PRO A 548 -14.50 4.08 -7.81
CA PRO A 548 -15.25 4.39 -6.59
C PRO A 548 -16.18 5.60 -6.73
N PRO A 549 -17.44 5.52 -6.23
CA PRO A 549 -18.42 6.62 -6.31
C PRO A 549 -18.07 7.86 -5.48
N HIS A 550 -17.25 7.74 -4.43
CA HIS A 550 -16.87 8.89 -3.58
C HIS A 550 -15.55 9.56 -3.98
N ALA A 551 -14.97 9.18 -5.12
CA ALA A 551 -13.84 9.86 -5.75
C ALA A 551 -13.92 9.81 -7.29
N PRO A 552 -15.02 10.32 -7.90
CA PRO A 552 -15.22 10.24 -9.33
C PRO A 552 -14.15 11.02 -10.12
N ILE A 553 -13.99 10.68 -11.39
CA ILE A 553 -13.10 11.38 -12.33
C ILE A 553 -14.00 12.20 -13.23
N GLY A 554 -14.04 13.49 -12.95
CA GLY A 554 -14.84 14.45 -13.70
C GLY A 554 -14.31 14.69 -15.11
N ALA A 555 -15.11 15.34 -15.95
CA ALA A 555 -14.70 15.74 -17.30
C ALA A 555 -13.52 16.73 -17.29
N ALA A 556 -13.40 17.57 -16.27
CA ALA A 556 -12.31 18.55 -16.13
C ALA A 556 -10.94 17.90 -15.83
N GLU A 557 -10.93 16.65 -15.37
CA GLU A 557 -9.71 15.91 -15.05
C GLU A 557 -9.22 15.05 -16.23
N ARG A 558 -9.94 15.11 -17.35
CA ARG A 558 -9.67 14.36 -18.56
C ARG A 558 -8.97 15.26 -19.59
N LEU A 559 -7.72 14.96 -19.90
CA LEU A 559 -6.93 15.67 -20.91
C LEU A 559 -7.20 15.09 -22.31
N VAL A 560 -7.40 15.94 -23.32
CA VAL A 560 -7.68 15.57 -24.72
C VAL A 560 -6.51 16.02 -25.61
N GLN A 561 -6.02 15.15 -26.52
CA GLN A 561 -4.88 15.43 -27.42
C GLN A 561 -5.24 16.12 -28.76
N PRO A 562 -4.35 16.96 -29.33
CA PRO A 562 -3.36 17.78 -28.62
C PRO A 562 -3.34 19.27 -29.01
N VAL A 563 -2.94 20.08 -28.01
CA VAL A 563 -2.25 21.37 -28.16
C VAL A 563 -0.75 21.07 -28.34
N ALA A 564 0.01 21.94 -29.01
CA ALA A 564 1.42 21.75 -29.40
C ALA A 564 2.34 21.15 -28.30
N PRO A 565 3.38 20.36 -28.67
CA PRO A 565 4.28 19.69 -27.73
C PRO A 565 4.90 20.64 -26.71
N ARG A 566 4.88 20.27 -25.42
CA ARG A 566 5.35 21.12 -24.30
C ARG A 566 6.67 20.67 -23.67
N LEU A 567 7.57 20.07 -24.46
CA LEU A 567 8.88 19.68 -23.94
C LEU A 567 9.77 20.93 -23.75
N PRO A 568 10.42 21.11 -22.58
CA PRO A 568 11.36 22.20 -22.40
C PRO A 568 12.58 22.03 -23.33
N PRO A 569 13.30 23.11 -23.67
CA PRO A 569 14.56 23.03 -24.40
C PRO A 569 15.60 22.25 -23.58
N ALA A 570 16.42 21.44 -24.25
CA ALA A 570 17.42 20.57 -23.61
C ALA A 570 18.46 21.33 -22.75
N GLU A 571 18.64 22.63 -22.99
CA GLU A 571 19.54 23.54 -22.27
C GLU A 571 18.90 24.23 -21.04
N ALA A 572 17.64 23.95 -20.70
CA ALA A 572 16.97 24.56 -19.55
C ALA A 572 17.72 24.27 -18.22
N GLY A 573 18.10 25.34 -17.51
CA GLY A 573 19.00 25.32 -16.36
C GLY A 573 18.33 25.07 -14.99
N SER A 574 19.16 24.73 -13.99
CA SER A 574 18.74 24.16 -12.69
C SER A 574 18.07 25.11 -11.69
N ALA A 575 17.98 26.42 -11.95
CA ALA A 575 17.64 27.41 -10.91
C ALA A 575 16.16 27.81 -10.80
N ALA A 576 15.32 27.53 -11.81
CA ALA A 576 13.93 28.00 -11.79
C ALA A 576 13.05 27.20 -10.82
N GLN A 577 12.44 27.88 -9.86
CA GLN A 577 11.49 27.36 -8.89
C GLN A 577 10.23 28.23 -8.88
N LEU A 578 9.11 27.56 -8.62
CA LEU A 578 7.88 28.19 -8.20
C LEU A 578 7.76 27.97 -6.70
N ARG A 579 7.27 28.96 -5.97
CA ARG A 579 6.94 28.83 -4.56
C ARG A 579 5.54 29.37 -4.36
N VAL A 580 4.75 28.67 -3.57
CA VAL A 580 3.49 29.17 -3.06
C VAL A 580 3.58 29.17 -1.54
N ARG A 581 3.08 30.23 -0.93
CA ARG A 581 2.99 30.37 0.51
C ARG A 581 1.58 30.79 0.87
N VAL A 582 1.03 30.18 1.91
CA VAL A 582 -0.16 30.71 2.58
C VAL A 582 0.31 31.69 3.64
N ASP A 583 -0.07 32.95 3.46
CA ASP A 583 0.32 34.07 4.33
C ASP A 583 -0.61 34.23 5.53
N ASP A 584 -1.89 33.90 5.35
CA ASP A 584 -2.95 34.04 6.36
C ASP A 584 -4.16 33.16 5.99
N TYR A 585 -4.90 32.70 6.99
CA TYR A 585 -6.17 32.00 6.81
C TYR A 585 -7.09 32.23 8.02
N ASP A 586 -8.25 32.83 7.80
CA ASP A 586 -9.19 33.21 8.88
C ASP A 586 -10.37 32.25 9.04
N GLY A 587 -10.36 31.10 8.34
CA GLY A 587 -11.47 30.14 8.33
C GLY A 587 -12.38 30.25 7.10
N GLU A 588 -12.44 31.42 6.46
CA GLU A 588 -13.26 31.69 5.27
C GLU A 588 -12.44 32.23 4.10
N HIS A 589 -11.39 32.98 4.41
CA HIS A 589 -10.52 33.62 3.45
C HIS A 589 -9.09 33.15 3.63
N LEU A 590 -8.46 32.84 2.49
CA LEU A 590 -7.07 32.47 2.36
C LEU A 590 -6.31 33.64 1.72
N VAL A 591 -5.20 34.07 2.31
CA VAL A 591 -4.26 34.97 1.66
C VAL A 591 -3.04 34.16 1.27
N LEU A 592 -2.72 34.15 -0.03
CA LEU A 592 -1.59 33.42 -0.57
C LEU A 592 -0.71 34.31 -1.42
N THR A 593 0.58 33.99 -1.47
CA THR A 593 1.56 34.62 -2.36
C THR A 593 2.21 33.53 -3.20
N VAL A 594 2.27 33.75 -4.52
CA VAL A 594 3.03 32.90 -5.44
C VAL A 594 4.23 33.69 -5.96
N THR A 595 5.42 33.13 -5.86
CA THR A 595 6.67 33.74 -6.34
C THR A 595 7.41 32.77 -7.26
N SER A 596 8.22 33.32 -8.16
CA SER A 596 9.19 32.53 -8.92
C SER A 596 10.55 33.22 -8.92
N ASP A 597 11.60 32.43 -8.80
CA ASP A 597 13.01 32.84 -8.96
C ASP A 597 13.55 32.49 -10.37
N SER A 598 12.66 32.11 -11.30
CA SER A 598 13.02 31.82 -12.68
C SER A 598 13.61 33.05 -13.38
N PRO A 599 14.74 32.91 -14.10
CA PRO A 599 15.27 33.97 -14.95
C PRO A 599 14.42 34.19 -16.22
N HIS A 600 13.54 33.24 -16.55
CA HIS A 600 12.64 33.33 -17.70
C HIS A 600 11.24 33.80 -17.26
N PRO A 601 10.58 34.66 -18.05
CA PRO A 601 9.23 35.11 -17.75
C PRO A 601 8.23 33.93 -17.77
N LEU A 602 7.22 34.00 -16.91
CA LEU A 602 6.12 33.06 -16.90
C LEU A 602 5.13 33.41 -18.02
N GLU A 603 4.80 32.43 -18.87
CA GLU A 603 3.74 32.53 -19.86
C GLU A 603 2.36 32.33 -19.22
N SER A 604 2.27 31.38 -18.27
CA SER A 604 1.02 31.08 -17.57
C SER A 604 1.27 30.82 -16.07
N LEU A 605 0.25 31.10 -15.27
CA LEU A 605 0.19 30.75 -13.84
C LEU A 605 -1.24 30.29 -13.54
N GLY A 606 -1.37 29.09 -12.98
CA GLY A 606 -2.61 28.55 -12.46
C GLY A 606 -2.45 28.19 -10.99
N VAL A 607 -3.50 28.43 -10.20
CA VAL A 607 -3.54 28.07 -8.78
C VAL A 607 -4.84 27.35 -8.50
N THR A 608 -4.79 26.28 -7.73
CA THR A 608 -5.94 25.58 -7.18
C THR A 608 -5.91 25.67 -5.65
N VAL A 609 -7.09 25.68 -5.04
CA VAL A 609 -7.26 25.54 -3.59
C VAL A 609 -8.24 24.40 -3.37
N ASP A 610 -7.82 23.38 -2.61
CA ASP A 610 -8.62 22.16 -2.39
C ASP A 610 -9.09 21.51 -3.71
N GLY A 611 -8.22 21.56 -4.73
CA GLY A 611 -8.49 21.05 -6.09
C GLY A 611 -9.41 21.93 -6.94
N VAL A 612 -9.81 23.11 -6.45
CA VAL A 612 -10.67 24.06 -7.18
C VAL A 612 -9.80 25.15 -7.84
N PRO A 613 -9.83 25.30 -9.18
CA PRO A 613 -9.07 26.34 -9.87
C PRO A 613 -9.54 27.77 -9.52
N LEU A 614 -8.57 28.66 -9.33
CA LEU A 614 -8.81 30.09 -9.09
C LEU A 614 -8.83 30.86 -10.41
N ALA A 615 -10.02 31.03 -11.00
CA ALA A 615 -10.22 31.61 -12.34
C ALA A 615 -9.63 33.03 -12.53
N ARG A 616 -9.43 33.79 -11.44
CA ARG A 616 -8.88 35.16 -11.51
C ARG A 616 -7.39 35.25 -11.24
N VAL A 617 -6.72 34.17 -10.87
CA VAL A 617 -5.28 34.14 -10.62
C VAL A 617 -4.53 33.85 -11.93
N GLY A 618 -3.42 34.55 -12.14
CA GLY A 618 -2.63 34.50 -13.37
C GLY A 618 -1.34 35.32 -13.19
N VAL A 619 -0.48 35.32 -14.22
CA VAL A 619 0.90 35.86 -14.14
C VAL A 619 1.00 37.28 -13.57
N ARG A 620 0.01 38.14 -13.85
CA ARG A 620 -0.04 39.52 -13.31
C ARG A 620 -0.03 39.61 -11.78
N HIS A 621 -0.40 38.54 -11.07
CA HIS A 621 -0.44 38.50 -9.60
C HIS A 621 0.80 37.84 -8.99
N LEU A 622 1.84 37.57 -9.79
CA LEU A 622 3.09 37.02 -9.27
C LEU A 622 3.71 38.02 -8.28
N GLY A 623 4.04 37.54 -7.07
CA GLY A 623 4.54 38.36 -5.97
C GLY A 623 3.48 39.19 -5.24
N GLU A 624 2.22 39.18 -5.69
CA GLU A 624 1.11 39.85 -4.99
C GLU A 624 0.52 38.95 -3.90
N ARG A 625 -0.02 39.59 -2.86
CA ARG A 625 -0.87 38.91 -1.87
C ARG A 625 -2.28 38.76 -2.47
N ILE A 626 -2.69 37.51 -2.71
CA ILE A 626 -3.96 37.17 -3.32
C ILE A 626 -4.91 36.72 -2.21
N ARG A 627 -5.98 37.48 -1.97
CA ARG A 627 -7.07 37.07 -1.07
C ARG A 627 -8.10 36.26 -1.85
N VAL A 628 -8.41 35.07 -1.36
CA VAL A 628 -9.30 34.09 -1.99
C VAL A 628 -10.34 33.66 -0.97
N GLU A 629 -11.61 33.61 -1.38
CA GLU A 629 -12.66 33.02 -0.57
C GLU A 629 -12.62 31.48 -0.71
N ARG A 630 -12.47 30.78 0.41
CA ARG A 630 -12.59 29.33 0.47
C ARG A 630 -14.05 29.01 0.74
N ARG A 631 -14.77 28.56 -0.29
CA ARG A 631 -16.16 28.12 -0.12
C ARG A 631 -16.22 27.02 0.94
N SER A 632 -16.91 27.28 2.06
CA SER A 632 -17.08 26.29 3.12
C SER A 632 -17.75 25.04 2.54
N ARG A 633 -17.20 23.86 2.86
CA ARG A 633 -17.78 22.57 2.46
C ARG A 633 -18.11 21.78 3.70
N GLY A 634 -19.40 21.81 4.08
CA GLY A 634 -20.05 20.95 5.06
C GLY A 634 -19.50 21.00 6.50
N PRO A 635 -20.26 20.51 7.49
CA PRO A 635 -19.74 20.34 8.84
C PRO A 635 -18.55 19.38 8.83
N ARG A 636 -17.42 19.82 9.41
CA ARG A 636 -16.23 18.99 9.60
C ARG A 636 -16.50 18.03 10.77
N ASP A 637 -16.44 16.72 10.56
CA ASP A 637 -16.21 15.81 11.69
C ASP A 637 -14.79 16.07 12.19
N THR A 638 -14.69 16.60 13.42
CA THR A 638 -13.49 17.21 13.99
C THR A 638 -12.52 16.19 14.60
N VAL A 639 -12.83 14.90 14.58
CA VAL A 639 -12.24 14.03 15.60
C VAL A 639 -10.95 13.31 15.15
N HIS A 640 -10.66 13.03 13.86
CA HIS A 640 -9.63 12.01 13.56
C HIS A 640 -8.81 12.11 12.25
N SER A 641 -8.35 13.29 11.80
CA SER A 641 -7.42 13.33 10.65
C SER A 641 -6.50 14.55 10.63
N ALA A 642 -5.35 14.42 9.96
CA ALA A 642 -4.49 15.53 9.57
C ALA A 642 -5.20 16.41 8.50
N LYS A 643 -6.11 17.32 8.90
CA LYS A 643 -6.87 18.16 7.94
C LYS A 643 -6.17 19.47 7.62
N ALA A 644 -5.06 19.40 6.87
CA ALA A 644 -4.53 20.57 6.16
C ALA A 644 -5.30 20.78 4.84
N GLY A 645 -5.71 22.00 4.53
CA GLY A 645 -6.08 22.40 3.17
C GLY A 645 -4.84 22.47 2.28
N LEU A 646 -5.02 22.32 0.96
CA LEU A 646 -3.89 22.28 0.01
C LEU A 646 -4.07 23.32 -1.10
N VAL A 647 -3.03 24.13 -1.29
CA VAL A 647 -2.88 25.02 -2.46
C VAL A 647 -1.88 24.39 -3.42
N VAL A 648 -2.23 24.26 -4.70
CA VAL A 648 -1.30 23.81 -5.74
C VAL A 648 -1.14 24.92 -6.78
N ALA A 649 0.09 25.33 -7.03
CA ALA A 649 0.44 26.30 -8.06
C ALA A 649 1.19 25.61 -9.19
N ARG A 650 0.86 25.98 -10.44
CA ARG A 650 1.53 25.54 -11.66
C ARG A 650 1.85 26.74 -12.52
N ALA A 651 3.02 26.75 -13.14
CA ALA A 651 3.40 27.79 -14.09
C ALA A 651 4.07 27.19 -15.31
N THR A 652 3.85 27.81 -16.46
CA THR A 652 4.61 27.55 -17.69
C THR A 652 5.56 28.71 -17.91
N LEU A 653 6.85 28.43 -18.07
CA LEU A 653 7.84 29.43 -18.49
C LEU A 653 7.72 29.68 -19.99
N ALA A 654 8.15 30.84 -20.47
CA ALA A 654 8.21 31.14 -21.91
C ALA A 654 9.12 30.19 -22.71
N SER A 655 9.98 29.41 -22.02
CA SER A 655 10.75 28.31 -22.61
C SER A 655 9.91 27.06 -22.87
N GLY A 656 8.66 26.98 -22.40
CA GLY A 656 7.80 25.79 -22.43
C GLY A 656 7.93 24.90 -21.18
N GLU A 657 8.92 25.17 -20.33
CA GLU A 657 9.15 24.42 -19.09
C GLU A 657 8.01 24.59 -18.08
N GLN A 658 7.63 23.50 -17.42
CA GLN A 658 6.60 23.50 -16.38
C GLN A 658 7.24 23.55 -14.98
N LEU A 659 6.70 24.41 -14.13
CA LEU A 659 7.04 24.50 -12.71
C LEU A 659 5.81 24.21 -11.86
N GLY A 660 6.01 23.60 -10.71
CA GLY A 660 4.95 23.33 -9.74
C GLY A 660 5.39 23.62 -8.32
N ALA A 661 4.42 23.95 -7.47
CA ALA A 661 4.62 24.14 -6.03
C ALA A 661 3.32 23.82 -5.29
N PHE A 662 3.43 23.48 -4.01
CA PHE A 662 2.28 23.38 -3.13
C PHE A 662 2.52 24.05 -1.78
N ALA A 663 1.45 24.38 -1.09
CA ALA A 663 1.46 24.80 0.30
C ALA A 663 0.28 24.19 1.04
N GLU A 664 0.57 23.61 2.19
CA GLU A 664 -0.43 23.19 3.15
C GLU A 664 -0.82 24.38 4.04
N PHE A 665 -2.09 24.45 4.42
CA PHE A 665 -2.61 25.43 5.37
C PHE A 665 -3.63 24.77 6.27
N ASP A 666 -4.07 25.45 7.33
CA ASP A 666 -5.11 24.89 8.22
C ASP A 666 -4.66 23.63 8.98
N ALA A 667 -3.37 23.29 8.98
CA ALA A 667 -2.86 22.11 9.68
C ALA A 667 -3.13 22.26 11.18
N PRO A 668 -4.05 21.50 11.79
CA PRO A 668 -4.00 21.37 13.22
C PRO A 668 -2.63 20.76 13.54
N GLU A 669 -1.89 21.33 14.50
CA GLU A 669 -0.97 20.50 15.25
C GLU A 669 -1.82 19.33 15.76
N LEU A 670 -1.50 18.12 15.33
CA LEU A 670 -1.97 16.92 16.01
C LEU A 670 -1.30 16.95 17.39
N GLU A 671 -1.80 17.79 18.30
CA GLU A 671 -1.48 17.71 19.72
C GLU A 671 -2.06 16.38 20.19
N TYR A 672 -1.24 15.33 20.14
CA TYR A 672 -1.43 14.17 20.96
C TYR A 672 -1.29 14.65 22.41
N LYS A 673 -2.42 14.97 23.05
CA LYS A 673 -2.49 15.14 24.50
C LYS A 673 -2.71 13.75 25.07
N PRO A 674 -1.70 13.10 25.68
CA PRO A 674 -1.96 11.90 26.45
C PRO A 674 -3.06 12.24 27.45
N ALA A 675 -4.15 11.48 27.43
CA ALA A 675 -5.18 11.62 28.45
C ALA A 675 -4.51 11.41 29.81
N ARG A 676 -4.57 12.45 30.67
CA ARG A 676 -4.07 12.38 32.04
C ARG A 676 -4.97 11.56 32.94
#